data_AF-A0A6P2F287-F1
#
_entry.id   AF-A0A6P2F287-F1
#
_cell.length_a   1.000
_cell.length_b   1.000
_cell.length_c   1.000
_cell.angle_alpha   90.00
_cell.angle_beta   90.00
_cell.angle_gamma   90.00
#
_symmetry.space_group_name_H-M   'P 1'
#
loop_
_entity.id
_entity.type
_entity.pdbx_description
1 polymer ?
#
loop_
_entity_poly.entity_id
_entity_poly.type
_entity_poly.pdbx_seq_one_letter_code
_entity_poly.pdbx_strand_id
1 'polypeptide(L)'
;MLNKITLTNFQRHRNLEVVFNAGISALRGSNEAGKSTLIRAVCYALFGSKAMPVSLDELVTWGEPTNTLKVVLEFVVDGVVYTIKRGKSGAEINYDGGIVTGQNECTAFVSKLLKADAGAASKLMLANQNEIRGALEKGPAETTKLIEQLAEFDQLDNLIEKMEGTLTLGSPKVAEAAISNAEIQLEQARAAAVPVDVEGHDRRIFNAQADLELATKALDVHDTTVEVLRKEAHRLTDRAKDRDAAEKALEAATARLNRAIQQQVEAQAVKAPEPVDVKALRERIAQLADMGKVRAARAAVEPFLDEPSRPEDDRFEGTIEALQEEITQTRRQVTAAQRDRDTNKSRADLAESKISTGSCSTCGQDISHLPEVAARNAQLQAEVTEARKQQEIFASTHQGLTRYLQELEAIQKESTPRLNAFAKFESYLDIDLLLPPTLKWVGGEIPDNVEAEIDAIEKQIATFEAAQRAYDAANGRRISAEETVNALQLEHQELRRKLSLLPAVDPVPAQKALMDAQAKRPDLVAEQRNAQRNLDNEVRGKEDAIAAYGRAVKAAEVAELTLAARRKELTELAFNNRLLKDVRAARPVIADKLWNLVLAAVGRYFSEMRGSKSSVTKDTDGFKVDGHPSTTLSGSTLDILGLAIRVALTRTFLPTAPFLVLDEPAAAMDGERTELMLGFLVTCGFPQTLLVTHEDISESVADNVITI
;
A
#
# COMPACT_ATOMS: atom_id res chain seq x y z
N MET A 1 -4.20 -91.46 -56.09
CA MET A 1 -3.74 -92.74 -56.63
C MET A 1 -2.23 -92.78 -56.55
N LEU A 2 -1.62 -93.90 -56.15
CA LEU A 2 -0.18 -94.12 -56.32
C LEU A 2 0.10 -94.41 -57.79
N ASN A 3 1.15 -93.84 -58.36
CA ASN A 3 1.54 -94.04 -59.76
C ASN A 3 2.77 -94.93 -59.89
N LYS A 4 3.83 -94.61 -59.14
CA LYS A 4 5.12 -95.29 -59.29
C LYS A 4 5.94 -95.17 -58.02
N ILE A 5 6.62 -96.24 -57.62
CA ILE A 5 7.60 -96.23 -56.55
C ILE A 5 8.92 -96.84 -56.99
N THR A 6 10.02 -96.17 -56.65
CA THR A 6 11.39 -96.65 -56.84
C THR A 6 12.07 -96.76 -55.47
N LEU A 7 12.57 -97.95 -55.16
CA LEU A 7 13.28 -98.28 -53.93
C LEU A 7 14.76 -98.49 -54.22
N THR A 8 15.62 -97.86 -53.43
CA THR A 8 17.07 -98.09 -53.42
C THR A 8 17.49 -98.45 -52.01
N ASN A 9 18.11 -99.62 -51.85
CA ASN A 9 18.61 -100.16 -50.58
C ASN A 9 17.58 -100.09 -49.42
N PHE A 10 16.34 -100.51 -49.67
CA PHE A 10 15.24 -100.54 -48.70
C PHE A 10 14.85 -101.99 -48.35
N GLN A 11 15.20 -102.42 -47.13
CA GLN A 11 15.11 -103.80 -46.63
C GLN A 11 15.65 -104.81 -47.67
N ARG A 12 14.86 -105.77 -48.16
CA ARG A 12 15.39 -106.72 -49.16
C ARG A 12 15.60 -106.14 -50.56
N HIS A 13 15.05 -104.96 -50.85
CA HIS A 13 15.06 -104.39 -52.20
C HIS A 13 16.27 -103.46 -52.39
N ARG A 14 17.31 -103.98 -53.06
CA ARG A 14 18.49 -103.19 -53.47
C ARG A 14 18.13 -102.15 -54.54
N ASN A 15 17.37 -102.57 -55.54
CA ASN A 15 16.82 -101.72 -56.57
C ASN A 15 15.51 -102.35 -57.05
N LEU A 16 14.38 -101.72 -56.75
CA LEU A 16 13.05 -102.17 -57.18
C LEU A 16 12.27 -100.98 -57.74
N GLU A 17 11.63 -101.17 -58.88
CA GLU A 17 10.70 -100.21 -59.45
C GLU A 17 9.35 -100.88 -59.67
N VAL A 18 8.29 -100.26 -59.15
CA VAL A 18 6.91 -100.74 -59.29
C VAL A 18 6.02 -99.62 -59.79
N VAL A 19 5.24 -99.89 -60.82
CA VAL A 19 4.20 -99.00 -61.35
C VAL A 19 2.86 -99.50 -60.83
N PHE A 20 2.03 -98.57 -60.37
CA PHE A 20 0.69 -98.83 -59.85
C PHE A 20 -0.35 -98.26 -60.82
N ASN A 21 -1.45 -98.99 -61.00
CA ASN A 21 -2.55 -98.59 -61.86
C ASN A 21 -3.83 -98.36 -61.03
N ALA A 22 -4.83 -97.71 -61.64
CA ALA A 22 -6.16 -97.59 -61.06
C ALA A 22 -6.84 -98.97 -60.91
N GLY A 23 -7.88 -99.03 -60.09
CA GLY A 23 -8.60 -100.28 -59.78
C GLY A 23 -7.91 -101.11 -58.70
N ILE A 24 -8.26 -102.39 -58.62
CA ILE A 24 -7.67 -103.32 -57.67
C ILE A 24 -6.38 -103.91 -58.24
N SER A 25 -5.30 -103.79 -57.49
CA SER A 25 -4.00 -104.40 -57.82
C SER A 25 -3.65 -105.47 -56.79
N ALA A 26 -3.48 -106.71 -57.24
CA ALA A 26 -2.97 -107.80 -56.39
C ALA A 26 -1.43 -107.83 -56.44
N LEU A 27 -0.80 -107.64 -55.29
CA LEU A 27 0.65 -107.73 -55.12
C LEU A 27 1.04 -109.18 -54.77
N ARG A 28 1.77 -109.83 -55.69
CA ARG A 28 2.18 -111.24 -55.63
C ARG A 28 3.69 -111.40 -55.55
N GLY A 29 4.11 -112.55 -55.03
CA GLY A 29 5.49 -112.93 -54.84
C GLY A 29 5.59 -114.00 -53.75
N SER A 30 6.63 -114.82 -53.79
CA SER A 30 6.88 -115.86 -52.78
C SER A 30 6.92 -115.28 -51.35
N ASN A 31 6.86 -116.15 -50.34
CA ASN A 31 7.13 -115.71 -48.98
C ASN A 31 8.52 -115.05 -48.92
N GLU A 32 8.63 -114.00 -48.11
CA GLU A 32 9.84 -113.17 -48.02
C GLU A 32 10.19 -112.39 -49.30
N ALA A 33 9.36 -112.41 -50.36
CA ALA A 33 9.52 -111.63 -51.60
C ALA A 33 9.53 -110.10 -51.40
N GLY A 34 9.19 -109.60 -50.21
CA GLY A 34 9.24 -108.16 -49.89
C GLY A 34 7.99 -107.40 -50.31
N LYS A 35 6.83 -108.07 -50.31
CA LYS A 35 5.53 -107.47 -50.57
C LYS A 35 5.14 -106.47 -49.47
N SER A 36 5.16 -106.90 -48.21
CA SER A 36 4.94 -106.01 -47.07
C SER A 36 6.02 -104.93 -46.95
N THR A 37 7.24 -105.21 -47.42
CA THR A 37 8.30 -104.19 -47.55
C THR A 37 7.89 -103.06 -48.50
N LEU A 38 7.20 -103.36 -49.60
CA LEU A 38 6.69 -102.34 -50.52
C LEU A 38 5.65 -101.43 -49.86
N ILE A 39 4.69 -102.01 -49.13
CA ILE A 39 3.70 -101.22 -48.36
C ILE A 39 4.41 -100.31 -47.35
N ARG A 40 5.35 -100.87 -46.59
CA ARG A 40 6.16 -100.07 -45.63
C ARG A 40 6.91 -98.94 -46.32
N ALA A 41 7.41 -99.15 -47.53
CA ALA A 41 8.08 -98.10 -48.30
C ALA A 41 7.11 -96.98 -48.73
N VAL A 42 5.88 -97.32 -49.13
CA VAL A 42 4.82 -96.32 -49.41
C VAL A 42 4.50 -95.52 -48.14
N CYS A 43 4.30 -96.20 -47.01
CA CYS A 43 4.07 -95.57 -45.71
C CYS A 43 5.24 -94.63 -45.32
N TYR A 44 6.48 -95.08 -45.50
CA TYR A 44 7.68 -94.29 -45.22
C TYR A 44 7.76 -93.06 -46.13
N ALA A 45 7.51 -93.21 -47.43
CA ALA A 45 7.53 -92.11 -48.37
C ALA A 45 6.57 -91.00 -47.91
N LEU A 46 5.31 -91.36 -47.66
CA LEU A 46 4.25 -90.41 -47.30
C LEU A 46 4.45 -89.78 -45.91
N PHE A 47 4.71 -90.59 -44.89
CA PHE A 47 4.62 -90.14 -43.49
C PHE A 47 5.97 -90.06 -42.75
N GLY A 48 7.05 -90.57 -43.34
CA GLY A 48 8.39 -90.49 -42.79
C GLY A 48 8.68 -91.52 -41.69
N SER A 49 9.83 -91.36 -41.01
CA SER A 49 10.37 -92.34 -40.06
C SER A 49 9.48 -92.60 -38.85
N LYS A 50 8.72 -91.60 -38.39
CA LYS A 50 7.81 -91.73 -37.25
C LYS A 50 6.64 -92.68 -37.51
N ALA A 51 6.33 -92.96 -38.78
CA ALA A 51 5.30 -93.92 -39.16
C ALA A 51 5.82 -95.37 -39.18
N MET A 52 7.15 -95.57 -39.03
CA MET A 52 7.77 -96.88 -39.12
C MET A 52 7.84 -97.56 -37.74
N PRO A 53 7.68 -98.89 -37.67
CA PRO A 53 7.76 -99.64 -36.41
C PRO A 53 9.20 -99.80 -35.91
N VAL A 54 10.19 -99.54 -36.77
CA VAL A 54 11.62 -99.73 -36.52
C VAL A 54 12.41 -98.48 -36.90
N SER A 55 13.66 -98.39 -36.45
CA SER A 55 14.55 -97.28 -36.79
C SER A 55 14.84 -97.24 -38.31
N LEU A 56 15.22 -96.07 -38.84
CA LEU A 56 15.58 -95.95 -40.26
C LEU A 56 16.78 -96.83 -40.65
N ASP A 57 17.72 -97.05 -39.73
CA ASP A 57 18.90 -97.86 -40.00
C ASP A 57 18.52 -99.35 -40.15
N GLU A 58 17.47 -99.81 -39.49
CA GLU A 58 16.89 -101.15 -39.66
C GLU A 58 16.07 -101.32 -40.95
N LEU A 59 15.72 -100.21 -41.62
CA LEU A 59 15.05 -100.24 -42.92
C LEU A 59 16.02 -100.30 -44.10
N VAL A 60 17.33 -100.17 -43.86
CA VAL A 60 18.37 -100.24 -44.90
C VAL A 60 18.63 -101.69 -45.28
N THR A 61 18.90 -101.95 -46.56
CA THR A 61 19.34 -103.28 -47.00
C THR A 61 20.59 -103.75 -46.26
N TRP A 62 20.58 -104.98 -45.76
CA TRP A 62 21.71 -105.54 -45.03
C TRP A 62 23.00 -105.51 -45.86
N GLY A 63 24.07 -105.01 -45.24
CA GLY A 63 25.38 -104.82 -45.87
C GLY A 63 25.55 -103.50 -46.62
N GLU A 64 24.50 -102.67 -46.76
CA GLU A 64 24.56 -101.38 -47.45
C GLU A 64 24.71 -100.20 -46.47
N PRO A 65 25.43 -99.11 -46.83
CA PRO A 65 25.55 -97.93 -45.97
C PRO A 65 24.21 -97.22 -45.76
N THR A 66 23.94 -96.76 -44.53
CA THR A 66 22.63 -96.17 -44.16
C THR A 66 22.20 -94.93 -44.96
N ASN A 67 23.15 -94.18 -45.53
CA ASN A 67 22.87 -93.02 -46.38
C ASN A 67 22.45 -93.38 -47.82
N THR A 68 22.50 -94.66 -48.19
CA THR A 68 22.10 -95.13 -49.53
C THR A 68 20.61 -95.42 -49.67
N LEU A 69 19.89 -95.56 -48.55
CA LEU A 69 18.44 -95.77 -48.56
C LEU A 69 17.73 -94.57 -49.18
N LYS A 70 16.95 -94.85 -50.23
CA LYS A 70 16.14 -93.86 -50.93
C LYS A 70 14.83 -94.47 -51.40
N VAL A 71 13.74 -93.75 -51.16
CA VAL A 71 12.41 -94.06 -51.70
C VAL A 71 11.93 -92.87 -52.50
N VAL A 72 11.52 -93.12 -53.74
CA VAL A 72 10.87 -92.11 -54.59
C VAL A 72 9.47 -92.61 -54.91
N LEU A 73 8.45 -91.87 -54.49
CA LEU A 73 7.05 -92.20 -54.74
C LEU A 73 6.41 -91.08 -55.54
N GLU A 74 5.79 -91.44 -56.66
CA GLU A 74 4.91 -90.59 -57.43
C GLU A 74 3.45 -90.96 -57.15
N PHE A 75 2.62 -89.97 -56.85
CA PHE A 75 1.21 -90.16 -56.56
C PHE A 75 0.38 -88.93 -56.97
N VAL A 76 -0.92 -89.14 -57.16
CA VAL A 76 -1.88 -88.12 -57.56
C VAL A 76 -2.92 -87.90 -56.47
N VAL A 77 -3.17 -86.63 -56.14
CA VAL A 77 -4.28 -86.21 -55.26
C VAL A 77 -4.99 -85.06 -55.95
N ASP A 78 -6.32 -85.13 -56.06
CA ASP A 78 -7.18 -84.12 -56.69
C ASP A 78 -6.70 -83.68 -58.10
N GLY A 79 -6.14 -84.62 -58.86
CA GLY A 79 -5.66 -84.40 -60.24
C GLY A 79 -4.24 -83.82 -60.35
N VAL A 80 -3.57 -83.49 -59.23
CA VAL A 80 -2.19 -82.98 -59.22
C VAL A 80 -1.21 -84.12 -58.97
N VAL A 81 -0.14 -84.21 -59.77
CA VAL A 81 0.95 -85.18 -59.61
C VAL A 81 1.98 -84.66 -58.61
N TYR A 82 2.30 -85.48 -57.61
CA TYR A 82 3.32 -85.22 -56.59
C TYR A 82 4.40 -86.29 -56.68
N THR A 83 5.66 -85.88 -56.62
CA THR A 83 6.81 -86.78 -56.48
C THR A 83 7.51 -86.49 -55.16
N ILE A 84 7.45 -87.45 -54.23
CA ILE A 84 8.18 -87.39 -52.96
C ILE A 84 9.45 -88.24 -53.04
N LYS A 85 10.60 -87.63 -52.72
CA LYS A 85 11.89 -88.31 -52.57
C LYS A 85 12.27 -88.27 -51.10
N ARG A 86 12.45 -89.43 -50.47
CA ARG A 86 12.82 -89.53 -49.05
C ARG A 86 13.99 -90.48 -48.85
N GLY A 87 14.96 -90.06 -48.04
CA GLY A 87 16.09 -90.88 -47.59
C GLY A 87 16.58 -90.42 -46.22
N LYS A 88 17.70 -90.96 -45.74
CA LYS A 88 18.27 -90.59 -44.42
C LYS A 88 18.64 -89.10 -44.34
N SER A 89 19.16 -88.53 -45.43
CA SER A 89 19.65 -87.15 -45.48
C SER A 89 18.57 -86.07 -45.62
N GLY A 90 17.34 -86.43 -45.99
CA GLY A 90 16.27 -85.46 -46.21
C GLY A 90 15.05 -86.00 -46.94
N ALA A 91 14.05 -85.13 -47.08
CA ALA A 91 12.84 -85.36 -47.86
C ALA A 91 12.56 -84.14 -48.74
N GLU A 92 12.06 -84.38 -49.95
CA GLU A 92 11.65 -83.35 -50.90
C GLU A 92 10.38 -83.80 -51.62
N ILE A 93 9.37 -82.93 -51.72
CA ILE A 93 8.17 -83.10 -52.54
C ILE A 93 8.23 -82.09 -53.68
N ASN A 94 8.04 -82.55 -54.91
CA ASN A 94 7.91 -81.72 -56.10
C ASN A 94 6.53 -81.95 -56.75
N TYR A 95 5.83 -80.86 -57.10
CA TYR A 95 4.51 -80.89 -57.73
C TYR A 95 4.27 -79.60 -58.53
N ASP A 96 3.21 -79.57 -59.34
CA ASP A 96 2.79 -78.40 -60.13
C ASP A 96 2.21 -77.29 -59.23
N GLY A 97 3.10 -76.64 -58.48
CA GLY A 97 2.77 -75.64 -57.47
C GLY A 97 3.93 -75.30 -56.52
N GLY A 98 5.01 -76.10 -56.52
CA GLY A 98 6.23 -75.76 -55.80
C GLY A 98 7.03 -76.96 -55.30
N ILE A 99 8.02 -76.67 -54.45
CA ILE A 99 8.87 -77.67 -53.80
C ILE A 99 8.73 -77.52 -52.28
N VAL A 100 8.55 -78.62 -51.57
CA VAL A 100 8.61 -78.69 -50.11
C VAL A 100 9.84 -79.50 -49.72
N THR A 101 10.71 -78.95 -48.86
CA THR A 101 11.93 -79.60 -48.40
C THR A 101 11.95 -79.74 -46.88
N GLY A 102 12.45 -80.86 -46.37
CA GLY A 102 12.55 -81.12 -44.94
C GLY A 102 11.64 -82.28 -44.49
N GLN A 103 12.13 -83.10 -43.55
CA GLN A 103 11.44 -84.34 -43.18
C GLN A 103 10.06 -84.10 -42.56
N ASN A 104 9.97 -83.12 -41.64
CA ASN A 104 8.73 -82.81 -40.92
C ASN A 104 7.77 -81.99 -41.79
N GLU A 105 8.31 -81.06 -42.58
CA GLU A 105 7.58 -80.19 -43.49
C GLU A 105 6.91 -81.01 -44.60
N CYS A 106 7.64 -81.96 -45.20
CA CYS A 106 7.07 -82.89 -46.18
C CYS A 106 5.97 -83.75 -45.56
N THR A 107 6.18 -84.28 -44.35
CA THR A 107 5.16 -85.07 -43.65
C THR A 107 3.92 -84.22 -43.32
N ALA A 108 4.09 -83.00 -42.80
CA ALA A 108 2.97 -82.10 -42.49
C ALA A 108 2.18 -81.70 -43.75
N PHE A 109 2.90 -81.47 -44.86
CA PHE A 109 2.30 -81.19 -46.16
C PHE A 109 1.46 -82.37 -46.65
N VAL A 110 2.00 -83.59 -46.61
CA VAL A 110 1.27 -84.82 -46.99
C VAL A 110 0.08 -85.06 -46.06
N SER A 111 0.23 -84.86 -44.74
CA SER A 111 -0.88 -85.02 -43.79
C SER A 111 -2.03 -84.06 -44.06
N LYS A 112 -1.72 -82.81 -44.42
CA LYS A 112 -2.72 -81.82 -44.82
C LYS A 112 -3.37 -82.17 -46.16
N LEU A 113 -2.56 -82.61 -47.13
CA LEU A 113 -3.02 -83.00 -48.46
C LEU A 113 -3.98 -84.19 -48.42
N LEU A 114 -3.65 -85.22 -47.63
CA LEU A 114 -4.46 -86.42 -47.46
C LEU A 114 -5.53 -86.28 -46.36
N LYS A 115 -5.54 -85.16 -45.63
CA LYS A 115 -6.35 -84.91 -44.42
C LYS A 115 -6.21 -86.00 -43.35
N ALA A 116 -5.08 -86.70 -43.34
CA ALA A 116 -4.81 -87.79 -42.44
C ALA A 116 -3.33 -87.75 -42.03
N ASP A 117 -3.06 -87.76 -40.73
CA ASP A 117 -1.70 -87.95 -40.23
C ASP A 117 -1.28 -89.43 -40.31
N ALA A 118 -0.03 -89.73 -39.94
CA ALA A 118 0.50 -91.10 -39.97
C ALA A 118 -0.35 -92.10 -39.17
N GLY A 119 -0.89 -91.66 -38.01
CA GLY A 119 -1.66 -92.51 -37.11
C GLY A 119 -3.09 -92.74 -37.61
N ALA A 120 -3.72 -91.74 -38.23
CA ALA A 120 -5.01 -91.86 -38.89
C ALA A 120 -4.87 -92.70 -40.17
N ALA A 121 -3.85 -92.46 -40.98
CA ALA A 121 -3.62 -93.17 -42.23
C ALA A 121 -3.41 -94.68 -42.03
N SER A 122 -2.66 -95.10 -41.00
CA SER A 122 -2.48 -96.53 -40.70
C SER A 122 -3.77 -97.22 -40.21
N LYS A 123 -4.63 -96.49 -39.51
CA LYS A 123 -5.94 -97.00 -39.05
C LYS A 123 -7.01 -97.00 -40.14
N LEU A 124 -6.83 -96.19 -41.18
CA LEU A 124 -7.84 -95.92 -42.22
C LEU A 124 -7.40 -96.45 -43.59
N MET A 125 -6.39 -95.82 -44.20
CA MET A 125 -6.04 -96.04 -45.61
C MET A 125 -4.96 -97.12 -45.84
N LEU A 126 -4.15 -97.43 -44.84
CA LEU A 126 -2.96 -98.29 -44.96
C LEU A 126 -2.98 -99.36 -43.87
N ALA A 127 -3.47 -100.58 -44.17
CA ALA A 127 -3.42 -101.70 -43.24
C ALA A 127 -2.14 -102.51 -43.48
N ASN A 128 -1.23 -102.57 -42.51
CA ASN A 128 -0.13 -103.54 -42.54
C ASN A 128 -0.64 -104.94 -42.13
N GLN A 129 0.24 -105.94 -42.22
CA GLN A 129 -0.06 -107.31 -41.85
C GLN A 129 -0.62 -107.39 -40.42
N ASN A 130 -1.74 -108.10 -40.24
CA ASN A 130 -2.50 -108.22 -38.99
C ASN A 130 -3.15 -106.93 -38.46
N GLU A 131 -3.08 -105.79 -39.16
CA GLU A 131 -3.66 -104.51 -38.70
C GLU A 131 -5.02 -104.18 -39.34
N ILE A 132 -5.65 -105.13 -40.04
CA ILE A 132 -6.94 -104.89 -40.73
C ILE A 132 -8.03 -104.39 -39.75
N ARG A 133 -7.95 -104.82 -38.48
CA ARG A 133 -8.84 -104.44 -37.39
C ARG A 133 -8.67 -102.98 -36.94
N GLY A 134 -7.50 -102.38 -37.20
CA GLY A 134 -7.23 -100.96 -37.05
C GLY A 134 -7.68 -100.38 -35.70
N ALA A 135 -8.76 -99.60 -35.71
CA ALA A 135 -9.30 -98.96 -34.51
C ALA A 135 -9.82 -99.95 -33.45
N LEU A 136 -10.25 -101.16 -33.84
CA LEU A 136 -10.80 -102.16 -32.90
C LEU A 136 -9.76 -102.73 -31.93
N GLU A 137 -8.48 -102.76 -32.31
CA GLU A 137 -7.43 -103.43 -31.52
C GLU A 137 -7.15 -102.74 -30.19
N LYS A 138 -7.32 -101.41 -30.13
CA LYS A 138 -7.05 -100.59 -28.94
C LYS A 138 -8.29 -100.37 -28.06
N GLY A 139 -9.40 -101.03 -28.39
CA GLY A 139 -10.64 -100.99 -27.62
C GLY A 139 -11.57 -99.80 -27.90
N PRO A 140 -12.73 -99.75 -27.20
CA PRO A 140 -13.81 -98.81 -27.49
C PRO A 140 -13.43 -97.34 -27.32
N ALA A 141 -12.65 -97.01 -26.28
CA ALA A 141 -12.26 -95.64 -25.96
C ALA A 141 -11.39 -95.01 -27.05
N GLU A 142 -10.40 -95.74 -27.55
CA GLU A 142 -9.52 -95.27 -28.62
C GLU A 142 -10.25 -95.17 -29.97
N THR A 143 -11.26 -96.02 -30.22
CA THR A 143 -12.14 -95.87 -31.39
C THR A 143 -13.01 -94.62 -31.26
N THR A 144 -13.57 -94.34 -30.06
CA THR A 144 -14.30 -93.09 -29.81
C THR A 144 -13.44 -91.87 -30.09
N LYS A 145 -12.23 -91.86 -29.52
CA LYS A 145 -11.28 -90.77 -29.67
C LYS A 145 -10.86 -90.55 -31.13
N LEU A 146 -10.65 -91.63 -31.89
CA LEU A 146 -10.34 -91.54 -33.32
C LEU A 146 -11.47 -90.83 -34.08
N ILE A 147 -12.73 -91.16 -33.82
CA ILE A 147 -13.87 -90.50 -34.48
C ILE A 147 -13.98 -89.03 -34.06
N GLU A 148 -13.86 -88.74 -32.77
CA GLU A 148 -13.91 -87.35 -32.26
C GLU A 148 -12.82 -86.49 -32.89
N GLN A 149 -11.61 -87.04 -33.08
CA GLN A 149 -10.52 -86.37 -33.78
C GLN A 149 -10.81 -86.17 -35.27
N LEU A 150 -11.33 -87.20 -35.95
CA LEU A 150 -11.70 -87.10 -37.37
C LEU A 150 -12.87 -86.14 -37.61
N ALA A 151 -13.72 -85.94 -36.61
CA ALA A 151 -14.87 -85.04 -36.66
C ALA A 151 -14.58 -83.62 -36.12
N GLU A 152 -13.34 -83.33 -35.69
CA GLU A 152 -12.90 -82.03 -35.12
C GLU A 152 -13.80 -81.54 -33.96
N PHE A 153 -14.14 -82.44 -33.04
CA PHE A 153 -15.05 -82.14 -31.91
C PHE A 153 -14.49 -81.11 -30.93
N ASP A 154 -13.17 -80.94 -30.92
CA ASP A 154 -12.46 -79.90 -30.18
C ASP A 154 -12.91 -78.48 -30.56
N GLN A 155 -13.44 -78.27 -31.76
CA GLN A 155 -13.99 -76.95 -32.15
C GLN A 155 -15.17 -76.51 -31.27
N LEU A 156 -16.03 -77.45 -30.84
CA LEU A 156 -17.16 -77.14 -29.95
C LEU A 156 -16.66 -76.79 -28.55
N ASP A 157 -15.64 -77.50 -28.06
CA ASP A 157 -15.02 -77.24 -26.77
C ASP A 157 -14.33 -75.85 -26.78
N ASN A 158 -13.59 -75.53 -27.84
CA ASN A 158 -12.99 -74.21 -28.06
C ASN A 158 -14.03 -73.08 -28.13
N LEU A 159 -15.20 -73.33 -28.71
CA LEU A 159 -16.29 -72.36 -28.75
C LEU A 159 -16.84 -72.09 -27.35
N ILE A 160 -17.06 -73.15 -26.56
CA ILE A 160 -17.52 -73.06 -25.17
C ILE A 160 -16.53 -72.23 -24.34
N GLU A 161 -15.24 -72.51 -24.44
CA GLU A 161 -14.20 -71.73 -23.73
C GLU A 161 -14.19 -70.25 -24.13
N LYS A 162 -14.32 -69.95 -25.43
CA LYS A 162 -14.42 -68.55 -25.89
C LYS A 162 -15.65 -67.84 -25.36
N MET A 163 -16.79 -68.52 -25.32
CA MET A 163 -18.03 -67.98 -24.76
C MET A 163 -17.87 -67.68 -23.27
N GLU A 164 -17.24 -68.57 -22.51
CA GLU A 164 -16.96 -68.40 -21.09
C GLU A 164 -16.00 -67.24 -20.80
N GLY A 165 -15.01 -67.03 -21.66
CA GLY A 165 -14.06 -65.92 -21.53
C GLY A 165 -14.58 -64.56 -22.02
N THR A 166 -15.60 -64.53 -22.89
CA THR A 166 -16.03 -63.31 -23.58
C THR A 166 -17.40 -62.80 -23.14
N LEU A 167 -18.34 -63.69 -22.85
CA LEU A 167 -19.71 -63.30 -22.51
C LEU A 167 -19.85 -62.99 -21.03
N THR A 168 -20.68 -62.00 -20.71
CA THR A 168 -21.12 -61.76 -19.33
C THR A 168 -22.04 -62.90 -18.90
N LEU A 169 -21.50 -63.77 -18.06
CA LEU A 169 -22.17 -64.94 -17.50
C LEU A 169 -22.22 -64.83 -15.98
N GLY A 170 -23.20 -65.45 -15.35
CA GLY A 170 -23.31 -65.39 -13.89
C GLY A 170 -24.68 -65.74 -13.35
N SER A 171 -24.89 -65.54 -12.05
CA SER A 171 -26.16 -65.82 -11.39
C SER A 171 -27.15 -64.67 -11.59
N PRO A 172 -28.34 -64.90 -12.19
CA PRO A 172 -29.39 -63.89 -12.29
C PRO A 172 -29.78 -63.29 -10.94
N LYS A 173 -29.70 -64.08 -9.85
CA LYS A 173 -30.03 -63.61 -8.48
C LYS A 173 -29.16 -62.44 -8.02
N VAL A 174 -27.90 -62.39 -8.43
CA VAL A 174 -26.99 -61.29 -8.06
C VAL A 174 -27.37 -60.01 -8.78
N ALA A 175 -27.70 -60.12 -10.08
CA ALA A 175 -28.18 -58.99 -10.87
C ALA A 175 -29.57 -58.50 -10.40
N GLU A 176 -30.48 -59.40 -10.03
CA GLU A 176 -31.78 -59.08 -9.41
C GLU A 176 -31.60 -58.33 -8.08
N ALA A 177 -30.68 -58.77 -7.22
CA ALA A 177 -30.37 -58.07 -5.96
C ALA A 177 -29.80 -56.67 -6.22
N ALA A 178 -28.96 -56.50 -7.25
CA ALA A 178 -28.43 -55.20 -7.65
C ALA A 178 -29.54 -54.26 -8.16
N ILE A 179 -30.53 -54.78 -8.89
CA ILE A 179 -31.72 -54.03 -9.31
C ILE A 179 -32.53 -53.59 -8.09
N SER A 180 -32.82 -54.50 -7.16
CA SER A 180 -33.56 -54.17 -5.93
C SER A 180 -32.88 -53.06 -5.13
N ASN A 181 -31.55 -53.12 -4.98
CA ASN A 181 -30.79 -52.05 -4.33
C ASN A 181 -30.87 -50.72 -5.10
N ALA A 182 -30.81 -50.75 -6.44
CA ALA A 182 -30.97 -49.54 -7.26
C ALA A 182 -32.39 -48.95 -7.17
N GLU A 183 -33.42 -49.79 -7.05
CA GLU A 183 -34.81 -49.35 -6.81
C GLU A 183 -34.95 -48.64 -5.46
N ILE A 184 -34.36 -49.21 -4.40
CA ILE A 184 -34.33 -48.57 -3.07
C ILE A 184 -33.61 -47.22 -3.12
N GLN A 185 -32.47 -47.14 -3.80
CA GLN A 185 -31.71 -45.89 -3.96
C GLN A 185 -32.50 -44.83 -4.75
N LEU A 186 -33.19 -45.22 -5.82
CA LEU A 186 -34.04 -44.32 -6.59
C LEU A 186 -35.19 -43.78 -5.72
N GLU A 187 -35.85 -44.63 -4.94
CA GLU A 187 -36.93 -44.22 -4.07
C GLU A 187 -36.45 -43.25 -2.98
N GLN A 188 -35.31 -43.53 -2.35
CA GLN A 188 -34.67 -42.63 -1.38
C GLN A 188 -34.32 -41.27 -2.00
N ALA A 189 -33.76 -41.27 -3.21
CA ALA A 189 -33.41 -40.04 -3.92
C ALA A 189 -34.65 -39.21 -4.30
N ARG A 190 -35.73 -39.86 -4.74
CA ARG A 190 -37.03 -39.20 -5.02
C ARG A 190 -37.67 -38.64 -3.77
N ALA A 191 -37.65 -39.39 -2.66
CA ALA A 191 -38.15 -38.93 -1.37
C ALA A 191 -37.37 -37.71 -0.84
N ALA A 192 -36.07 -37.62 -1.12
CA ALA A 192 -35.26 -36.45 -0.77
C ALA A 192 -35.50 -35.24 -1.69
N ALA A 193 -36.01 -35.45 -2.91
CA ALA A 193 -36.31 -34.40 -3.89
C ALA A 193 -37.68 -33.75 -3.63
N VAL A 194 -37.90 -33.26 -2.41
CA VAL A 194 -39.13 -32.52 -2.04
C VAL A 194 -39.04 -31.09 -2.59
N PRO A 195 -40.05 -30.61 -3.35
CA PRO A 195 -40.08 -29.24 -3.85
C PRO A 195 -39.94 -28.20 -2.73
N VAL A 196 -39.12 -27.19 -2.96
CA VAL A 196 -38.91 -26.09 -2.03
C VAL A 196 -40.15 -25.20 -1.96
N ASP A 197 -40.57 -24.82 -0.75
CA ASP A 197 -41.61 -23.80 -0.53
C ASP A 197 -41.07 -22.39 -0.80
N VAL A 198 -40.91 -22.06 -2.09
CA VAL A 198 -40.36 -20.79 -2.56
C VAL A 198 -41.19 -19.61 -2.03
N GLU A 199 -42.52 -19.74 -2.03
CA GLU A 199 -43.42 -18.68 -1.61
C GLU A 199 -43.30 -18.40 -0.09
N GLY A 200 -43.16 -19.45 0.73
CA GLY A 200 -42.90 -19.30 2.15
C GLY A 200 -41.57 -18.60 2.46
N HIS A 201 -40.51 -18.91 1.72
CA HIS A 201 -39.23 -18.19 1.82
C HIS A 201 -39.37 -16.72 1.40
N ASP A 202 -40.06 -16.44 0.30
CA ASP A 202 -40.27 -15.06 -0.19
C ASP A 202 -41.04 -14.20 0.81
N ARG A 203 -42.05 -14.76 1.48
CA ARG A 203 -42.77 -14.05 2.55
C ARG A 203 -41.86 -13.72 3.73
N ARG A 204 -40.97 -14.62 4.14
CA ARG A 204 -40.02 -14.35 5.25
C ARG A 204 -38.98 -13.31 4.87
N ILE A 205 -38.45 -13.37 3.65
CA ILE A 205 -37.54 -12.34 3.11
C ILE A 205 -38.23 -10.97 3.09
N PHE A 206 -39.46 -10.89 2.59
CA PHE A 206 -40.24 -9.65 2.57
C PHE A 206 -40.43 -9.06 3.98
N ASN A 207 -40.80 -9.89 4.96
CA ASN A 207 -40.96 -9.43 6.34
C ASN A 207 -39.62 -8.92 6.92
N ALA A 208 -38.52 -9.64 6.71
CA ALA A 208 -37.21 -9.22 7.18
C ALA A 208 -36.71 -7.93 6.50
N GLN A 209 -37.07 -7.71 5.22
CA GLN A 209 -36.82 -6.45 4.52
C GLN A 209 -37.59 -5.28 5.16
N ALA A 210 -38.87 -5.50 5.49
CA ALA A 210 -39.69 -4.50 6.15
C ALA A 210 -39.14 -4.14 7.55
N ASP A 211 -38.69 -5.14 8.32
CA ASP A 211 -38.08 -4.92 9.63
C ASP A 211 -36.79 -4.10 9.54
N LEU A 212 -35.93 -4.39 8.55
CA LEU A 212 -34.71 -3.63 8.28
C LEU A 212 -35.01 -2.18 7.88
N GLU A 213 -36.03 -1.97 7.05
CA GLU A 213 -36.45 -0.63 6.63
C GLU A 213 -36.94 0.20 7.83
N LEU A 214 -37.74 -0.41 8.71
CA LEU A 214 -38.21 0.22 9.95
C LEU A 214 -37.04 0.61 10.87
N ALA A 215 -36.11 -0.32 11.11
CA ALA A 215 -34.94 -0.06 11.96
C ALA A 215 -34.03 1.04 11.37
N THR A 216 -33.86 1.06 10.04
CA THR A 216 -33.08 2.10 9.35
C THR A 216 -33.73 3.47 9.48
N LYS A 217 -35.05 3.57 9.24
CA LYS A 217 -35.79 4.82 9.43
C LYS A 217 -35.73 5.33 10.88
N ALA A 218 -35.82 4.43 11.87
CA ALA A 218 -35.70 4.80 13.28
C ALA A 218 -34.32 5.40 13.60
N LEU A 219 -33.25 4.82 13.05
CA LEU A 219 -31.89 5.34 13.20
C LEU A 219 -31.71 6.71 12.54
N ASP A 220 -32.22 6.91 11.31
CA ASP A 220 -32.14 8.20 10.60
C ASP A 220 -32.85 9.34 11.35
N VAL A 221 -34.05 9.07 11.87
CA VAL A 221 -34.80 10.04 12.69
C VAL A 221 -34.03 10.37 13.98
N HIS A 222 -33.42 9.36 14.61
CA HIS A 222 -32.62 9.56 15.82
C HIS A 222 -31.35 10.37 15.56
N ASP A 223 -30.62 10.09 14.48
CA ASP A 223 -29.41 10.84 14.09
C ASP A 223 -29.75 12.30 13.75
N THR A 224 -30.89 12.55 13.10
CA THR A 224 -31.42 13.90 12.88
C THR A 224 -31.72 14.62 14.20
N THR A 225 -32.27 13.90 15.18
CA THR A 225 -32.56 14.45 16.52
C THR A 225 -31.27 14.80 17.27
N VAL A 226 -30.25 13.95 17.21
CA VAL A 226 -28.92 14.19 17.81
C VAL A 226 -28.26 15.44 17.20
N GLU A 227 -28.35 15.62 15.87
CA GLU A 227 -27.88 16.83 15.19
C GLU A 227 -28.53 18.11 15.71
N VAL A 228 -29.86 18.11 15.88
CA VAL A 228 -30.61 19.26 16.41
C VAL A 228 -30.18 19.57 17.85
N LEU A 229 -30.12 18.54 18.71
CA LEU A 229 -29.69 18.69 20.10
C LEU A 229 -28.24 19.19 20.20
N ARG A 230 -27.36 18.74 19.31
CA ARG A 230 -25.95 19.20 19.25
C ARG A 230 -25.87 20.69 18.94
N LYS A 231 -26.61 21.16 17.93
CA LYS A 231 -26.64 22.58 17.55
C LYS A 231 -27.14 23.45 18.70
N GLU A 232 -28.20 23.02 19.40
CA GLU A 232 -28.75 23.77 20.52
C GLU A 232 -27.83 23.77 21.75
N ALA A 233 -27.24 22.63 22.12
CA ALA A 233 -26.28 22.55 23.23
C ALA A 233 -25.05 23.44 22.99
N HIS A 234 -24.53 23.47 21.75
CA HIS A 234 -23.42 24.33 21.38
C HIS A 234 -23.79 25.81 21.48
N ARG A 235 -24.93 26.20 20.90
CA ARG A 235 -25.46 27.58 20.94
C ARG A 235 -25.62 28.10 22.38
N LEU A 236 -26.18 27.30 23.29
CA LEU A 236 -26.36 27.69 24.68
C LEU A 236 -25.02 27.78 25.43
N THR A 237 -24.08 26.89 25.11
CA THR A 237 -22.73 26.91 25.70
C THR A 237 -21.98 28.19 25.31
N ASP A 238 -22.03 28.59 24.05
CA ASP A 238 -21.35 29.81 23.57
C ASP A 238 -21.98 31.06 24.19
N ARG A 239 -23.31 31.14 24.26
CA ARG A 239 -24.01 32.23 24.95
C ARG A 239 -23.63 32.36 26.43
N ALA A 240 -23.49 31.24 27.12
CA ALA A 240 -23.07 31.23 28.52
C ALA A 240 -21.63 31.77 28.68
N LYS A 241 -20.71 31.40 27.77
CA LYS A 241 -19.33 31.92 27.74
C LYS A 241 -19.27 33.41 27.43
N ASP A 242 -20.03 33.87 26.43
CA ASP A 242 -20.08 35.29 26.06
C ASP A 242 -20.58 36.15 27.22
N ARG A 243 -21.60 35.65 27.96
CA ARG A 243 -22.10 36.32 29.16
C ARG A 243 -21.07 36.35 30.28
N ASP A 244 -20.42 35.23 30.61
CA ASP A 244 -19.37 35.16 31.64
C ASP A 244 -18.20 36.12 31.33
N ALA A 245 -17.79 36.20 30.06
CA ALA A 245 -16.78 37.15 29.61
C ALA A 245 -17.22 38.61 29.78
N ALA A 246 -18.48 38.92 29.47
CA ALA A 246 -19.04 40.27 29.66
C ALA A 246 -19.19 40.65 31.14
N GLU A 247 -19.56 39.70 32.01
CA GLU A 247 -19.61 39.90 33.47
C GLU A 247 -18.22 40.23 34.03
N LYS A 248 -17.19 39.45 33.69
CA LYS A 248 -15.80 39.69 34.11
C LYS A 248 -15.26 41.03 33.59
N ALA A 249 -15.59 41.40 32.35
CA ALA A 249 -15.18 42.69 31.79
C ALA A 249 -15.84 43.88 32.52
N LEU A 250 -17.13 43.76 32.86
CA LEU A 250 -17.84 44.78 33.62
C LEU A 250 -17.30 44.91 35.04
N GLU A 251 -16.98 43.80 35.70
CA GLU A 251 -16.36 43.80 37.03
C GLU A 251 -14.99 44.50 37.01
N ALA A 252 -14.14 44.19 36.02
CA ALA A 252 -12.85 44.85 35.85
C ALA A 252 -12.99 46.36 35.57
N ALA A 253 -13.95 46.77 34.73
CA ALA A 253 -14.22 48.18 34.45
C ALA A 253 -14.75 48.93 35.68
N THR A 254 -15.60 48.28 36.48
CA THR A 254 -16.09 48.82 37.76
C THR A 254 -14.94 49.12 38.72
N ALA A 255 -13.99 48.18 38.85
CA ALA A 255 -12.82 48.35 39.70
C ALA A 255 -11.91 49.51 39.23
N ARG A 256 -11.73 49.67 37.91
CA ARG A 256 -10.95 50.79 37.33
C ARG A 256 -11.63 52.14 37.58
N LEU A 257 -12.94 52.22 37.34
CA LEU A 257 -13.73 53.43 37.55
C LEU A 257 -13.68 53.90 39.01
N ASN A 258 -13.85 52.98 39.96
CA ASN A 258 -13.78 53.31 41.39
C ASN A 258 -12.41 53.88 41.80
N ARG A 259 -11.31 53.34 41.25
CA ARG A 259 -9.95 53.88 41.50
C ARG A 259 -9.77 55.29 40.94
N ALA A 260 -10.29 55.57 39.75
CA ALA A 260 -10.19 56.90 39.13
C ALA A 260 -11.01 57.96 39.91
N ILE A 261 -12.21 57.59 40.38
CA ILE A 261 -13.04 58.45 41.24
C ILE A 261 -12.29 58.83 42.53
N GLN A 262 -11.61 57.86 43.16
CA GLN A 262 -10.82 58.12 44.37
C GLN A 262 -9.70 59.15 44.13
N GLN A 263 -8.97 59.03 43.00
CA GLN A 263 -7.91 59.97 42.62
C GLN A 263 -8.44 61.39 42.34
N GLN A 264 -9.64 61.51 41.78
CA GLN A 264 -10.29 62.80 41.53
C GLN A 264 -10.62 63.52 42.85
N VAL A 265 -11.14 62.80 43.85
CA VAL A 265 -11.50 63.35 45.16
C VAL A 265 -10.26 63.87 45.90
N GLU A 266 -9.14 63.14 45.85
CA GLU A 266 -7.88 63.54 46.51
C GLU A 266 -7.29 64.83 45.94
N ALA A 267 -7.39 65.07 44.62
CA ALA A 267 -6.90 66.28 43.98
C ALA A 267 -7.73 67.54 44.31
N GLN A 268 -8.98 67.38 44.72
CA GLN A 268 -9.92 68.47 45.01
C GLN A 268 -9.73 69.11 46.40
N ALA A 269 -8.91 68.51 47.28
CA ALA A 269 -8.75 68.95 48.67
C ALA A 269 -7.82 70.17 48.89
N VAL A 270 -7.12 70.66 47.86
CA VAL A 270 -6.17 71.79 47.97
C VAL A 270 -6.89 73.14 47.86
N LYS A 271 -6.80 73.98 48.90
CA LYS A 271 -7.48 75.29 49.00
C LYS A 271 -6.66 76.42 48.36
N ALA A 272 -7.34 77.41 47.78
CA ALA A 272 -6.71 78.62 47.21
C ALA A 272 -6.17 79.54 48.32
N PRO A 273 -5.01 80.21 48.13
CA PRO A 273 -4.50 81.22 49.06
C PRO A 273 -5.33 82.52 49.03
N GLU A 274 -5.31 83.28 50.12
CA GLU A 274 -5.99 84.59 50.24
C GLU A 274 -5.33 85.65 49.33
N PRO A 275 -6.10 86.49 48.62
CA PRO A 275 -5.58 87.45 47.65
C PRO A 275 -4.80 88.60 48.30
N VAL A 276 -3.57 88.84 47.83
CA VAL A 276 -2.71 89.97 48.22
C VAL A 276 -2.47 90.90 47.02
N ASP A 277 -2.63 92.21 47.20
CA ASP A 277 -2.36 93.21 46.15
C ASP A 277 -0.87 93.57 46.09
N VAL A 278 -0.12 92.74 45.36
CA VAL A 278 1.32 92.88 45.15
C VAL A 278 1.68 94.20 44.44
N LYS A 279 0.74 94.81 43.68
CA LYS A 279 1.01 96.03 42.92
C LYS A 279 1.07 97.25 43.84
N ALA A 280 0.12 97.39 44.75
CA ALA A 280 0.08 98.49 45.71
C ALA A 280 1.31 98.51 46.65
N LEU A 281 1.79 97.33 47.05
CA LEU A 281 2.97 97.18 47.89
C LEU A 281 4.27 97.67 47.21
N ARG A 282 4.42 97.46 45.90
CA ARG A 282 5.60 97.93 45.14
C ARG A 282 5.61 99.44 44.90
N GLU A 283 4.45 100.08 44.76
CA GLU A 283 4.35 101.54 44.58
C GLU A 283 4.76 102.31 45.84
N ARG A 284 4.49 101.75 47.03
CA ARG A 284 4.87 102.33 48.33
C ARG A 284 6.39 102.40 48.54
N ILE A 285 7.14 101.43 48.05
CA ILE A 285 8.61 101.41 48.12
C ILE A 285 9.23 102.58 47.33
N ALA A 286 8.65 102.95 46.18
CA ALA A 286 9.19 104.00 45.32
C ALA A 286 9.08 105.42 45.93
N GLN A 287 8.01 105.69 46.68
CA GLN A 287 7.78 107.00 47.31
C GLN A 287 8.77 107.31 48.44
N LEU A 288 9.17 106.27 49.19
CA LEU A 288 10.08 106.40 50.33
C LEU A 288 11.51 106.79 49.89
N ALA A 289 11.96 106.37 48.70
CA ALA A 289 13.32 106.62 48.21
C ALA A 289 13.62 108.09 47.86
N ASP A 290 12.62 108.88 47.43
CA ASP A 290 12.85 110.25 46.95
C ASP A 290 13.06 111.26 48.10
N MET A 291 12.50 110.96 49.28
CA MET A 291 12.60 111.79 50.48
C MET A 291 14.03 111.82 51.09
N GLY A 292 14.88 110.84 50.77
CA GLY A 292 16.27 110.79 51.27
C GLY A 292 17.22 111.85 50.70
N LYS A 293 16.92 112.44 49.54
CA LYS A 293 17.81 113.42 48.85
C LYS A 293 17.78 114.82 49.47
N VAL A 294 16.62 115.25 49.98
CA VAL A 294 16.42 116.59 50.57
C VAL A 294 17.20 116.75 51.89
N ARG A 295 17.32 115.67 52.67
CA ARG A 295 18.09 115.64 53.93
C ARG A 295 19.58 115.95 53.74
N ALA A 296 20.18 115.46 52.66
CA ALA A 296 21.61 115.65 52.40
C ALA A 296 21.97 117.11 52.04
N ALA A 297 21.07 117.84 51.37
CA ALA A 297 21.29 119.24 50.98
C ALA A 297 21.27 120.21 52.17
N ARG A 298 20.36 120.00 53.14
CA ARG A 298 20.26 120.85 54.34
C ARG A 298 21.54 120.84 55.18
N ALA A 299 22.11 119.66 55.40
CA ALA A 299 23.32 119.51 56.22
C ALA A 299 24.56 120.26 55.68
N ALA A 300 24.61 120.56 54.38
CA ALA A 300 25.78 121.16 53.73
C ALA A 300 25.86 122.69 53.82
N VAL A 301 24.73 123.38 54.07
CA VAL A 301 24.62 124.85 54.02
C VAL A 301 24.45 125.51 55.40
N GLU A 302 24.17 124.70 56.43
CA GLU A 302 23.95 125.14 57.82
C GLU A 302 25.00 126.15 58.35
N PRO A 303 26.31 126.02 58.09
CA PRO A 303 27.32 126.93 58.64
C PRO A 303 27.28 128.37 58.11
N PHE A 304 26.49 128.65 57.07
CA PHE A 304 26.45 129.95 56.39
C PHE A 304 25.11 130.69 56.56
N LEU A 305 24.14 130.11 57.25
CA LEU A 305 22.80 130.68 57.45
C LEU A 305 22.74 131.76 58.56
N ASP A 306 23.81 131.93 59.34
CA ASP A 306 23.92 132.99 60.35
C ASP A 306 24.13 134.38 59.72
N GLU A 307 23.78 135.48 60.40
CA GLU A 307 23.97 136.85 59.90
C GLU A 307 25.46 137.18 59.65
N PRO A 308 25.77 138.03 58.65
CA PRO A 308 27.14 138.51 58.44
C PRO A 308 27.64 139.33 59.63
N SER A 309 28.96 139.33 59.88
CA SER A 309 29.52 139.94 61.11
C SER A 309 29.52 141.47 61.11
N ARG A 310 29.15 142.09 59.98
CA ARG A 310 29.09 143.55 59.78
C ARG A 310 27.65 144.08 59.83
N PRO A 311 27.39 145.19 60.55
CA PRO A 311 26.13 145.94 60.45
C PRO A 311 25.85 146.36 59.00
N GLU A 312 24.58 146.53 58.65
CA GLU A 312 24.13 146.82 57.27
C GLU A 312 24.79 148.08 56.67
N ASP A 313 24.92 149.16 57.45
CA ASP A 313 25.53 150.44 57.03
C ASP A 313 27.04 150.35 56.72
N ASP A 314 27.74 149.33 57.24
CA ASP A 314 29.18 149.10 57.06
C ASP A 314 29.49 148.03 55.99
N ARG A 315 28.46 147.59 55.26
CA ARG A 315 28.58 146.66 54.13
C ARG A 315 28.79 147.45 52.84
N PHE A 316 29.48 146.82 51.88
CA PHE A 316 29.63 147.41 50.57
C PHE A 316 28.34 147.17 49.77
N GLU A 317 27.71 148.26 49.34
CA GLU A 317 26.54 148.21 48.47
C GLU A 317 27.01 148.01 47.02
N GLY A 318 26.67 146.86 46.43
CA GLY A 318 27.02 146.52 45.06
C GLY A 318 27.56 145.10 44.89
N THR A 319 28.07 144.82 43.70
CA THR A 319 28.58 143.48 43.33
C THR A 319 30.05 143.30 43.73
N ILE A 320 30.50 142.04 43.80
CA ILE A 320 31.87 141.72 44.21
C ILE A 320 32.90 142.29 43.22
N GLU A 321 32.52 142.42 41.95
CA GLU A 321 33.31 143.06 40.89
C GLU A 321 33.47 144.56 41.13
N ALA A 322 32.44 145.25 41.62
CA ALA A 322 32.50 146.68 41.90
C ALA A 322 33.43 146.98 43.08
N LEU A 323 33.37 146.16 44.14
CA LEU A 323 34.27 146.23 45.28
C LEU A 323 35.74 146.03 44.88
N GLN A 324 36.03 145.14 43.93
CA GLN A 324 37.39 144.90 43.41
C GLN A 324 37.98 146.10 42.67
N GLU A 325 37.17 146.79 41.88
CA GLU A 325 37.58 147.98 41.14
C GLU A 325 37.95 149.12 42.10
N GLU A 326 37.13 149.36 43.13
CA GLU A 326 37.32 150.37 44.19
C GLU A 326 38.66 150.17 44.94
N ILE A 327 38.96 148.93 45.34
CA ILE A 327 40.23 148.53 45.98
C ILE A 327 41.42 148.88 45.07
N THR A 328 41.31 148.58 43.77
CA THR A 328 42.40 148.78 42.82
C THR A 328 42.72 150.26 42.60
N GLN A 329 41.70 151.13 42.52
CA GLN A 329 41.88 152.57 42.35
C GLN A 329 42.51 153.22 43.59
N THR A 330 42.01 152.88 44.78
CA THR A 330 42.51 153.44 46.05
C THR A 330 43.99 153.09 46.27
N ARG A 331 44.41 151.86 45.95
CA ARG A 331 45.80 151.41 46.08
C ARG A 331 46.78 152.20 45.21
N ARG A 332 46.35 152.67 44.03
CA ARG A 332 47.18 153.55 43.16
C ARG A 332 47.40 154.93 43.79
N GLN A 333 46.36 155.51 44.38
CA GLN A 333 46.41 156.84 44.99
C GLN A 333 47.32 156.87 46.24
N VAL A 334 47.28 155.83 47.07
CA VAL A 334 48.21 155.66 48.22
C VAL A 334 49.66 155.79 47.74
N THR A 335 50.03 155.03 46.71
CA THR A 335 51.42 154.98 46.24
C THR A 335 51.92 156.33 45.69
N ALA A 336 51.05 157.10 45.03
CA ALA A 336 51.37 158.43 44.51
C ALA A 336 51.67 159.43 45.65
N ALA A 337 50.80 159.49 46.66
CA ALA A 337 50.97 160.40 47.80
C ALA A 337 52.26 160.14 48.59
N GLN A 338 52.72 158.88 48.68
CA GLN A 338 53.97 158.54 49.34
C GLN A 338 55.20 159.14 48.64
N ARG A 339 55.25 159.04 47.30
CA ARG A 339 56.35 159.60 46.49
C ARG A 339 56.49 161.10 46.65
N ASP A 340 55.37 161.81 46.61
CA ASP A 340 55.37 163.28 46.67
C ASP A 340 55.83 163.78 48.06
N ARG A 341 55.43 163.07 49.12
CA ARG A 341 55.92 163.32 50.48
C ARG A 341 57.44 163.25 50.55
N ASP A 342 58.02 162.14 50.09
CA ASP A 342 59.45 161.89 50.24
C ASP A 342 60.31 162.85 49.39
N THR A 343 59.82 163.21 48.19
CA THR A 343 60.48 164.17 47.30
C THR A 343 60.61 165.57 47.94
N ASN A 344 59.55 166.04 48.60
CA ASN A 344 59.54 167.36 49.23
C ASN A 344 60.41 167.43 50.49
N LYS A 345 60.51 166.33 51.24
CA LYS A 345 61.45 166.23 52.37
C LYS A 345 62.89 166.45 51.92
N SER A 346 63.33 165.76 50.86
CA SER A 346 64.69 165.88 50.35
C SER A 346 65.01 167.29 49.81
N ARG A 347 64.03 168.00 49.25
CA ARG A 347 64.21 169.42 48.86
C ARG A 347 64.47 170.32 50.06
N ALA A 348 63.71 170.13 51.14
CA ALA A 348 63.84 170.95 52.35
C ALA A 348 65.25 170.81 52.96
N ASP A 349 65.71 169.56 53.16
CA ASP A 349 66.99 169.29 53.83
C ASP A 349 68.20 169.90 53.08
N LEU A 350 68.18 169.87 51.74
CA LEU A 350 69.26 170.40 50.91
C LEU A 350 69.35 171.93 50.91
N ALA A 351 68.20 172.61 50.95
CA ALA A 351 68.16 174.07 51.00
C ALA A 351 68.70 174.57 52.35
N GLU A 352 68.38 173.88 53.44
CA GLU A 352 68.75 174.25 54.79
C GLU A 352 70.28 174.22 55.01
N SER A 353 70.99 173.24 54.41
CA SER A 353 72.44 173.10 54.57
C SER A 353 73.27 174.22 53.92
N LYS A 354 72.66 175.08 53.09
CA LYS A 354 73.35 176.14 52.33
C LYS A 354 73.33 177.51 53.01
N ILE A 355 72.61 177.65 54.14
CA ILE A 355 72.46 178.91 54.87
C ILE A 355 73.77 179.24 55.63
N SER A 356 74.28 180.47 55.50
CA SER A 356 75.59 180.91 56.05
C SER A 356 75.47 181.74 57.35
N THR A 357 76.29 181.51 58.38
CA THR A 357 75.98 181.89 59.79
C THR A 357 76.93 182.87 60.54
N GLY A 358 77.70 183.73 59.85
CA GLY A 358 78.22 184.98 60.48
C GLY A 358 79.74 185.15 60.63
N SER A 359 80.57 184.29 60.05
CA SER A 359 81.97 184.63 59.84
C SER A 359 82.44 184.04 58.52
N CYS A 360 83.10 184.86 57.71
CA CYS A 360 83.68 184.38 56.46
C CYS A 360 84.67 183.27 56.80
N SER A 361 84.48 182.09 56.24
CA SER A 361 85.34 180.93 56.52
C SER A 361 86.80 181.14 56.11
N THR A 362 87.15 182.17 55.33
CA THR A 362 88.52 182.40 54.79
C THR A 362 89.30 183.53 55.47
N CYS A 363 88.69 184.70 55.75
CA CYS A 363 89.40 185.82 56.39
C CYS A 363 88.93 186.12 57.83
N GLY A 364 87.86 185.48 58.28
CA GLY A 364 87.37 185.59 59.65
C GLY A 364 86.65 186.89 59.99
N GLN A 365 86.53 187.85 59.05
CA GLN A 365 85.65 188.99 59.27
C GLN A 365 84.18 188.56 59.23
N ASP A 366 83.40 189.19 60.10
CA ASP A 366 81.98 189.00 60.16
C ASP A 366 81.32 189.59 58.90
N ILE A 367 80.53 188.74 58.24
CA ILE A 367 79.83 189.03 56.98
C ILE A 367 78.32 188.93 57.17
N SER A 368 77.83 188.67 58.39
CA SER A 368 76.40 188.66 58.69
C SER A 368 75.74 189.99 58.32
N HIS A 369 76.52 191.07 58.34
CA HIS A 369 76.09 192.42 57.99
C HIS A 369 76.07 192.71 56.49
N LEU A 370 76.61 191.82 55.64
CA LEU A 370 76.58 192.02 54.19
C LEU A 370 75.15 191.76 53.67
N PRO A 371 74.51 192.74 53.00
CA PRO A 371 73.13 192.61 52.51
C PRO A 371 72.91 191.40 51.59
N GLU A 372 73.93 191.03 50.81
CA GLU A 372 73.87 189.91 49.87
C GLU A 372 73.71 188.55 50.58
N VAL A 373 74.34 188.37 51.73
CA VAL A 373 74.25 187.12 52.51
C VAL A 373 72.88 187.00 53.18
N ALA A 374 72.37 188.11 53.74
CA ALA A 374 71.04 188.14 54.33
C ALA A 374 69.94 187.87 53.30
N ALA A 375 70.05 188.46 52.10
CA ALA A 375 69.12 188.20 51.00
C ALA A 375 69.13 186.73 50.58
N ARG A 376 70.32 186.12 50.44
CA ARG A 376 70.44 184.72 50.02
C ARG A 376 69.98 183.73 51.08
N ASN A 377 70.26 183.99 52.35
CA ASN A 377 69.76 183.17 53.45
C ASN A 377 68.24 183.27 53.56
N ALA A 378 67.65 184.47 53.44
CA ALA A 378 66.20 184.63 53.45
C ALA A 378 65.53 183.86 52.31
N GLN A 379 66.15 183.85 51.12
CA GLN A 379 65.68 183.06 49.99
C GLN A 379 65.71 181.55 50.28
N LEU A 380 66.80 181.04 50.85
CA LEU A 380 66.92 179.62 51.23
C LEU A 380 65.95 179.24 52.36
N GLN A 381 65.75 180.09 53.36
CA GLN A 381 64.78 179.85 54.44
C GLN A 381 63.34 179.76 53.92
N ALA A 382 62.99 180.57 52.92
CA ALA A 382 61.68 180.51 52.27
C ALA A 382 61.50 179.17 51.53
N GLU A 383 62.55 178.70 50.84
CA GLU A 383 62.52 177.42 50.13
C GLU A 383 62.38 176.21 51.07
N VAL A 384 63.07 176.20 52.21
CA VAL A 384 62.92 175.15 53.26
C VAL A 384 61.48 175.11 53.78
N THR A 385 60.92 176.28 54.07
CA THR A 385 59.58 176.39 54.68
C THR A 385 58.50 175.86 53.73
N GLU A 386 58.57 176.22 52.45
CA GLU A 386 57.61 175.75 51.46
C GLU A 386 57.73 174.24 51.23
N ALA A 387 58.96 173.72 51.12
CA ALA A 387 59.18 172.29 50.91
C ALA A 387 58.67 171.44 52.09
N ARG A 388 58.86 171.86 53.35
CA ARG A 388 58.32 171.14 54.52
C ARG A 388 56.79 171.17 54.58
N LYS A 389 56.16 172.29 54.21
CA LYS A 389 54.69 172.39 54.16
C LYS A 389 54.08 171.40 53.17
N GLN A 390 54.67 171.27 51.98
CA GLN A 390 54.22 170.31 50.97
C GLN A 390 54.40 168.86 51.43
N GLN A 391 55.52 168.55 52.09
CA GLN A 391 55.75 167.22 52.67
C GLN A 391 54.61 166.80 53.63
N GLU A 392 54.16 167.70 54.52
CA GLU A 392 53.18 167.38 55.55
C GLU A 392 51.78 167.11 54.98
N ILE A 393 51.38 167.85 53.93
CA ILE A 393 50.11 167.64 53.20
C ILE A 393 50.07 166.23 52.57
N PHE A 394 51.14 165.85 51.87
CA PHE A 394 51.20 164.52 51.24
C PHE A 394 51.29 163.38 52.26
N ALA A 395 51.90 163.62 53.44
CA ALA A 395 51.92 162.64 54.53
C ALA A 395 50.52 162.32 55.07
N SER A 396 49.69 163.35 55.31
CA SER A 396 48.31 163.18 55.78
C SER A 396 47.45 162.44 54.76
N THR A 397 47.58 162.81 53.48
CA THR A 397 46.82 162.19 52.37
C THR A 397 47.12 160.69 52.24
N HIS A 398 48.41 160.32 52.31
CA HIS A 398 48.84 158.91 52.27
C HIS A 398 48.20 158.06 53.39
N GLN A 399 48.17 158.61 54.61
CA GLN A 399 47.64 157.89 55.77
C GLN A 399 46.13 157.62 55.64
N GLY A 400 45.35 158.61 55.19
CA GLY A 400 43.90 158.46 55.00
C GLY A 400 43.55 157.38 53.97
N LEU A 401 44.18 157.43 52.80
CA LEU A 401 43.93 156.47 51.73
C LEU A 401 44.33 155.03 52.10
N THR A 402 45.39 154.86 52.91
CA THR A 402 45.84 153.54 53.35
C THR A 402 44.81 152.86 54.25
N ARG A 403 44.17 153.62 55.14
CA ARG A 403 43.13 153.09 56.04
C ARG A 403 41.89 152.64 55.28
N TYR A 404 41.44 153.44 54.31
CA TYR A 404 40.27 153.12 53.50
C TYR A 404 40.46 151.84 52.66
N LEU A 405 41.65 151.66 52.08
CA LEU A 405 41.98 150.43 51.34
C LEU A 405 41.86 149.15 52.18
N GLN A 406 42.30 149.21 53.45
CA GLN A 406 42.23 148.06 54.36
C GLN A 406 40.79 147.65 54.69
N GLU A 407 39.87 148.61 54.76
CA GLU A 407 38.45 148.36 55.06
C GLU A 407 37.77 147.62 53.89
N LEU A 408 38.01 148.06 52.65
CA LEU A 408 37.44 147.43 51.45
C LEU A 408 37.94 145.98 51.26
N GLU A 409 39.23 145.73 51.45
CA GLU A 409 39.81 144.37 51.34
C GLU A 409 39.22 143.40 52.38
N ALA A 410 38.85 143.90 53.55
CA ALA A 410 38.24 143.09 54.60
C ALA A 410 36.79 142.68 54.27
N ILE A 411 36.01 143.53 53.57
CA ILE A 411 34.65 143.20 53.11
C ILE A 411 34.68 142.08 52.06
N GLN A 412 35.64 142.16 51.13
CA GLN A 412 35.78 141.17 50.06
C GLN A 412 36.04 139.76 50.62
N LYS A 413 36.92 139.67 51.62
CA LYS A 413 37.32 138.41 52.24
C LYS A 413 36.14 137.70 52.93
N GLU A 414 35.22 138.46 53.52
CA GLU A 414 34.05 137.91 54.22
C GLU A 414 32.93 137.46 53.27
N SER A 415 32.81 138.11 52.11
CA SER A 415 31.73 137.87 51.15
C SER A 415 31.88 136.58 50.34
N THR A 416 33.13 136.21 50.02
CA THR A 416 33.45 135.14 49.06
C THR A 416 32.88 133.74 49.46
N PRO A 417 33.00 133.27 50.72
CA PRO A 417 32.50 131.94 51.10
C PRO A 417 30.97 131.80 51.01
N ARG A 418 30.23 132.86 51.32
CA ARG A 418 28.76 132.86 51.34
C ARG A 418 28.18 132.80 49.92
N LEU A 419 28.78 133.54 48.98
CA LEU A 419 28.41 133.48 47.56
C LEU A 419 28.64 132.09 46.95
N ASN A 420 29.71 131.38 47.35
CA ASN A 420 29.97 130.02 46.88
C ASN A 420 28.94 129.00 47.40
N ALA A 421 28.44 129.16 48.63
CA ALA A 421 27.41 128.29 49.19
C ALA A 421 26.08 128.43 48.43
N PHE A 422 25.69 129.66 48.10
CA PHE A 422 24.51 129.94 47.27
C PHE A 422 24.60 129.29 45.89
N ALA A 423 25.73 129.47 45.18
CA ALA A 423 25.91 128.94 43.83
C ALA A 423 25.77 127.40 43.74
N LYS A 424 26.01 126.67 44.83
CA LYS A 424 25.95 125.20 44.84
C LYS A 424 24.58 124.64 45.24
N PHE A 425 23.78 125.41 45.97
CA PHE A 425 22.48 124.98 46.52
C PHE A 425 21.38 126.01 46.26
N GLU A 426 21.43 126.64 45.09
CA GLU A 426 20.53 127.72 44.66
C GLU A 426 19.05 127.36 44.80
N SER A 427 18.67 126.12 44.49
CA SER A 427 17.28 125.65 44.61
C SER A 427 16.76 125.56 46.06
N TYR A 428 17.61 125.73 47.07
CA TYR A 428 17.25 125.65 48.48
C TYR A 428 17.66 126.89 49.30
N LEU A 429 18.26 127.91 48.68
CA LEU A 429 18.78 129.11 49.34
C LEU A 429 18.33 130.40 48.64
N ASP A 430 18.24 131.50 49.40
CA ASP A 430 17.94 132.87 48.93
C ASP A 430 18.94 133.89 49.54
N ILE A 431 19.26 135.00 48.84
CA ILE A 431 20.29 135.99 49.26
C ILE A 431 19.88 137.47 49.09
N ASP A 432 20.51 138.37 49.86
CA ASP A 432 20.41 139.85 49.72
C ASP A 432 21.52 140.45 48.81
N LEU A 433 21.42 141.76 48.52
CA LEU A 433 22.30 142.51 47.58
C LEU A 433 23.38 143.35 48.28
N LEU A 434 23.85 142.91 49.45
CA LEU A 434 24.91 143.56 50.21
C LEU A 434 26.13 142.65 50.34
N LEU A 435 27.32 143.23 50.50
CA LEU A 435 28.55 142.47 50.70
C LEU A 435 29.13 142.69 52.10
N PRO A 436 29.34 141.62 52.89
CA PRO A 436 28.94 140.21 52.67
C PRO A 436 27.42 139.94 52.70
N PRO A 437 26.89 138.95 51.93
CA PRO A 437 25.45 138.70 51.83
C PRO A 437 24.90 137.79 52.93
N THR A 438 23.60 137.90 53.21
CA THR A 438 22.83 137.04 54.13
C THR A 438 22.17 135.88 53.38
N LEU A 439 22.27 134.63 53.87
CA LEU A 439 21.70 133.43 53.24
C LEU A 439 20.46 132.93 54.02
N LYS A 440 19.35 132.62 53.33
CA LYS A 440 18.12 132.05 53.93
C LYS A 440 17.72 130.72 53.28
N TRP A 441 17.32 129.72 54.08
CA TRP A 441 16.88 128.41 53.59
C TRP A 441 15.40 128.37 53.19
N VAL A 442 15.09 127.77 52.04
CA VAL A 442 13.72 127.65 51.48
C VAL A 442 13.30 126.21 51.11
N GLY A 443 14.05 125.19 51.55
CA GLY A 443 13.90 123.79 51.11
C GLY A 443 12.94 122.83 51.85
N GLY A 444 12.02 123.31 52.71
CA GLY A 444 10.98 122.48 53.36
C GLY A 444 11.44 121.59 54.56
N GLU A 445 10.51 120.82 55.16
CA GLU A 445 10.69 119.98 56.37
C GLU A 445 11.25 118.55 56.10
N ILE A 446 11.96 117.95 57.07
CA ILE A 446 12.74 116.70 56.93
C ILE A 446 12.26 115.61 57.93
N PRO A 447 11.82 114.39 57.51
CA PRO A 447 11.42 113.27 58.39
C PRO A 447 12.52 112.20 58.70
N ASP A 448 12.35 111.42 59.79
CA ASP A 448 13.46 110.68 60.45
C ASP A 448 13.60 109.13 60.27
N ASN A 449 12.77 108.38 59.51
CA ASN A 449 12.96 106.89 59.42
C ASN A 449 12.37 106.20 58.16
N VAL A 450 13.16 106.07 57.09
CA VAL A 450 12.71 105.59 55.76
C VAL A 450 13.06 104.11 55.48
N GLU A 451 14.11 103.56 56.09
CA GLU A 451 14.70 102.27 55.67
C GLU A 451 13.96 101.02 56.20
N ALA A 452 13.37 101.07 57.39
CA ALA A 452 12.72 99.91 58.01
C ALA A 452 11.37 99.50 57.35
N GLU A 453 10.71 100.43 56.65
CA GLU A 453 9.38 100.21 56.06
C GLU A 453 9.46 99.41 54.73
N ILE A 454 10.60 99.47 54.04
CA ILE A 454 10.82 98.76 52.76
C ILE A 454 10.96 97.24 52.98
N ASP A 455 11.71 96.82 53.99
CA ASP A 455 12.09 95.41 54.25
C ASP A 455 10.88 94.52 54.63
N ALA A 456 9.89 95.09 55.31
CA ALA A 456 8.68 94.37 55.74
C ALA A 456 7.78 93.99 54.55
N ILE A 457 7.76 94.84 53.52
CA ILE A 457 6.89 94.68 52.35
C ILE A 457 7.37 93.52 51.46
N GLU A 458 8.68 93.30 51.33
CA GLU A 458 9.23 92.24 50.46
C GLU A 458 8.92 90.81 50.95
N LYS A 459 8.91 90.57 52.27
CA LYS A 459 8.59 89.26 52.85
C LYS A 459 7.14 88.81 52.60
N GLN A 460 6.19 89.75 52.56
CA GLN A 460 4.79 89.42 52.30
C GLN A 460 4.58 88.89 50.88
N ILE A 461 5.28 89.43 49.88
CA ILE A 461 5.13 89.04 48.47
C ILE A 461 5.57 87.59 48.23
N ALA A 462 6.72 87.19 48.78
CA ALA A 462 7.29 85.85 48.55
C ALA A 462 6.41 84.70 49.08
N THR A 463 5.72 84.93 50.21
CA THR A 463 4.88 83.92 50.86
C THR A 463 3.63 83.59 50.03
N PHE A 464 3.02 84.61 49.40
CA PHE A 464 1.86 84.47 48.54
C PHE A 464 2.17 83.69 47.25
N GLU A 465 3.29 84.00 46.59
CA GLU A 465 3.70 83.35 45.32
C GLU A 465 4.00 81.84 45.46
N ALA A 466 4.42 81.38 46.64
CA ALA A 466 4.64 79.96 46.91
C ALA A 466 3.33 79.16 47.03
N ALA A 467 2.34 79.72 47.73
CA ALA A 467 1.03 79.07 47.91
C ALA A 467 0.24 78.99 46.59
N GLN A 468 0.35 80.01 45.72
CA GLN A 468 -0.32 80.03 44.42
C GLN A 468 0.14 78.87 43.50
N ARG A 469 1.44 78.59 43.45
CA ARG A 469 2.00 77.50 42.63
C ARG A 469 1.51 76.11 43.06
N ALA A 470 1.33 75.88 44.35
CA ALA A 470 0.84 74.61 44.88
C ALA A 470 -0.63 74.36 44.50
N TYR A 471 -1.44 75.41 44.48
CA TYR A 471 -2.84 75.36 44.06
C TYR A 471 -2.97 75.02 42.55
N ASP A 472 -2.20 75.69 41.69
CA ASP A 472 -2.27 75.47 40.24
C ASP A 472 -1.91 74.01 39.84
N ALA A 473 -0.93 73.40 40.49
CA ALA A 473 -0.54 72.00 40.27
C ALA A 473 -1.60 70.99 40.74
N ALA A 474 -2.35 71.29 41.81
CA ALA A 474 -3.46 70.46 42.26
C ALA A 474 -4.66 70.55 41.31
N ASN A 475 -4.95 71.76 40.81
CA ASN A 475 -6.04 71.97 39.86
C ASN A 475 -5.78 71.26 38.51
N GLY A 476 -4.53 71.23 38.04
CA GLY A 476 -4.14 70.44 36.86
C GLY A 476 -4.39 68.94 37.02
N ARG A 477 -4.06 68.37 38.18
CA ARG A 477 -4.34 66.95 38.50
C ARG A 477 -5.84 66.65 38.58
N ARG A 478 -6.64 67.59 39.12
CA ARG A 478 -8.09 67.47 39.20
C ARG A 478 -8.73 67.35 37.81
N ILE A 479 -8.33 68.21 36.87
CA ILE A 479 -8.87 68.21 35.49
C ILE A 479 -8.56 66.90 34.77
N SER A 480 -7.33 66.40 34.86
CA SER A 480 -6.94 65.13 34.23
C SER A 480 -7.66 63.90 34.84
N ALA A 481 -7.88 63.89 36.15
CA ALA A 481 -8.65 62.83 36.81
C ALA A 481 -10.14 62.86 36.41
N GLU A 482 -10.72 64.05 36.24
CA GLU A 482 -12.11 64.24 35.77
C GLU A 482 -12.33 63.71 34.35
N GLU A 483 -11.40 63.98 33.42
CA GLU A 483 -11.42 63.42 32.07
C GLU A 483 -11.34 61.88 32.08
N THR A 484 -10.49 61.32 32.94
CA THR A 484 -10.31 59.87 33.09
C THR A 484 -11.57 59.20 33.65
N VAL A 485 -12.21 59.80 34.65
CA VAL A 485 -13.48 59.32 35.21
C VAL A 485 -14.57 59.32 34.13
N ASN A 486 -14.70 60.38 33.36
CA ASN A 486 -15.69 60.47 32.29
C ASN A 486 -15.49 59.37 31.21
N ALA A 487 -14.24 59.12 30.81
CA ALA A 487 -13.92 58.06 29.84
C ALA A 487 -14.27 56.66 30.37
N LEU A 488 -13.90 56.35 31.62
CA LEU A 488 -14.19 55.06 32.25
C LEU A 488 -15.69 54.87 32.55
N GLN A 489 -16.43 55.95 32.82
CA GLN A 489 -17.89 55.90 32.96
C GLN A 489 -18.57 55.48 31.65
N LEU A 490 -18.10 56.01 30.51
CA LEU A 490 -18.63 55.64 29.20
C LEU A 490 -18.35 54.16 28.88
N GLU A 491 -17.12 53.69 29.11
CA GLU A 491 -16.74 52.27 28.95
C GLU A 491 -17.61 51.35 29.83
N HIS A 492 -17.80 51.72 31.10
CA HIS A 492 -18.63 50.97 32.04
C HIS A 492 -20.11 50.91 31.59
N GLN A 493 -20.67 52.01 31.08
CA GLN A 493 -22.04 52.03 30.54
C GLN A 493 -22.18 51.14 29.30
N GLU A 494 -21.20 51.15 28.39
CA GLU A 494 -21.22 50.28 27.21
C GLU A 494 -21.15 48.80 27.58
N LEU A 495 -20.27 48.42 28.52
CA LEU A 495 -20.16 47.05 29.01
C LEU A 495 -21.44 46.60 29.72
N ARG A 496 -22.05 47.48 30.52
CA ARG A 496 -23.35 47.21 31.16
C ARG A 496 -24.47 46.99 30.14
N ARG A 497 -24.49 47.78 29.06
CA ARG A 497 -25.42 47.60 27.94
C ARG A 497 -25.18 46.26 27.24
N LYS A 498 -23.93 45.92 26.93
CA LYS A 498 -23.56 44.62 26.32
C LYS A 498 -24.02 43.45 27.19
N LEU A 499 -23.80 43.50 28.51
CA LEU A 499 -24.26 42.46 29.43
C LEU A 499 -25.79 42.35 29.48
N SER A 500 -26.52 43.47 29.39
CA SER A 500 -28.00 43.45 29.39
C SER A 500 -28.60 42.76 28.16
N LEU A 501 -27.85 42.70 27.05
CA LEU A 501 -28.26 42.01 25.82
C LEU A 501 -27.97 40.50 25.85
N LEU A 502 -27.26 40.00 26.89
CA LEU A 502 -26.88 38.61 27.04
C LEU A 502 -27.65 37.99 28.21
N PRO A 503 -28.88 37.45 28.00
CA PRO A 503 -29.66 36.85 29.09
C PRO A 503 -28.94 35.63 29.68
N ALA A 504 -29.16 35.39 30.97
CA ALA A 504 -28.62 34.21 31.64
C ALA A 504 -29.25 32.94 31.03
N VAL A 505 -28.40 32.00 30.59
CA VAL A 505 -28.80 30.71 30.04
C VAL A 505 -28.03 29.60 30.74
N ASP A 506 -28.69 28.47 30.98
CA ASP A 506 -28.05 27.26 31.51
C ASP A 506 -27.88 26.22 30.38
N PRO A 507 -26.64 25.91 29.96
CA PRO A 507 -26.40 24.92 28.91
C PRO A 507 -26.52 23.47 29.39
N VAL A 508 -26.56 23.21 30.71
CA VAL A 508 -26.50 21.85 31.29
C VAL A 508 -27.66 20.96 30.83
N PRO A 509 -28.93 21.41 30.82
CA PRO A 509 -30.04 20.57 30.35
C PRO A 509 -29.90 20.13 28.89
N ALA A 510 -29.45 21.04 28.00
CA ALA A 510 -29.25 20.73 26.60
C ALA A 510 -28.07 19.78 26.36
N GLN A 511 -26.98 19.95 27.12
CA GLN A 511 -25.84 19.02 27.08
C GLN A 511 -26.24 17.62 27.58
N LYS A 512 -27.03 17.54 28.65
CA LYS A 512 -27.55 16.26 29.16
C LYS A 512 -28.47 15.58 28.14
N ALA A 513 -29.40 16.31 27.53
CA ALA A 513 -30.29 15.78 26.50
C ALA A 513 -29.50 15.24 25.29
N LEU A 514 -28.44 15.94 24.86
CA LEU A 514 -27.54 15.45 23.82
C LEU A 514 -26.84 14.15 24.24
N MET A 515 -26.31 14.08 25.46
CA MET A 515 -25.61 12.90 25.97
C MET A 515 -26.55 11.68 26.07
N ASP A 516 -27.77 11.88 26.58
CA ASP A 516 -28.80 10.84 26.69
C ASP A 516 -29.21 10.32 25.30
N ALA A 517 -29.39 11.22 24.32
CA ALA A 517 -29.67 10.84 22.94
C ALA A 517 -28.50 10.08 22.30
N GLN A 518 -27.26 10.52 22.53
CA GLN A 518 -26.06 9.83 22.04
C GLN A 518 -25.90 8.43 22.64
N ALA A 519 -26.25 8.25 23.92
CA ALA A 519 -26.19 6.95 24.60
C ALA A 519 -27.17 5.92 24.04
N LYS A 520 -28.29 6.35 23.44
CA LYS A 520 -29.29 5.47 22.82
C LYS A 520 -28.94 5.02 21.39
N ARG A 521 -28.04 5.73 20.73
CA ARG A 521 -27.66 5.44 19.33
C ARG A 521 -27.07 4.04 19.11
N PRO A 522 -26.17 3.50 19.96
CA PRO A 522 -25.63 2.15 19.80
C PRO A 522 -26.71 1.06 19.77
N ASP A 523 -27.79 1.20 20.54
CA ASP A 523 -28.88 0.22 20.59
C ASP A 523 -29.65 0.18 19.25
N LEU A 524 -29.95 1.35 18.67
CA LEU A 524 -30.59 1.44 17.35
C LEU A 524 -29.71 0.89 16.22
N VAL A 525 -28.39 1.13 16.30
CA VAL A 525 -27.42 0.53 15.37
C VAL A 525 -27.39 -0.99 15.51
N ALA A 526 -27.47 -1.52 16.73
CA ALA A 526 -27.53 -2.96 16.97
C ALA A 526 -28.83 -3.57 16.43
N GLU A 527 -29.96 -2.89 16.60
CA GLU A 527 -31.27 -3.29 16.07
C GLU A 527 -31.27 -3.36 14.54
N GLN A 528 -30.79 -2.31 13.86
CA GLN A 528 -30.62 -2.30 12.41
C GLN A 528 -29.71 -3.45 11.93
N ARG A 529 -28.59 -3.68 12.63
CA ARG A 529 -27.65 -4.76 12.27
C ARG A 529 -28.27 -6.15 12.44
N ASN A 530 -29.07 -6.34 13.48
CA ASN A 530 -29.77 -7.60 13.70
C ASN A 530 -30.84 -7.86 12.63
N ALA A 531 -31.59 -6.82 12.23
CA ALA A 531 -32.55 -6.91 11.14
C ALA A 531 -31.86 -7.25 9.81
N GLN A 532 -30.72 -6.61 9.50
CA GLN A 532 -29.92 -6.95 8.33
C GLN A 532 -29.46 -8.42 8.36
N ARG A 533 -28.94 -8.89 9.50
CA ARG A 533 -28.49 -10.28 9.64
C ARG A 533 -29.64 -11.27 9.46
N ASN A 534 -30.83 -10.93 9.94
CA ASN A 534 -32.02 -11.76 9.76
C ASN A 534 -32.39 -11.87 8.27
N LEU A 535 -32.41 -10.75 7.55
CA LEU A 535 -32.64 -10.72 6.10
C LEU A 535 -31.62 -11.59 5.36
N ASP A 536 -30.33 -11.43 5.64
CA ASP A 536 -29.26 -12.20 5.01
C ASP A 536 -29.43 -13.71 5.27
N ASN A 537 -29.88 -14.10 6.47
CA ASN A 537 -30.15 -15.49 6.82
C ASN A 537 -31.34 -16.06 6.06
N GLU A 538 -32.44 -15.31 5.91
CA GLU A 538 -33.62 -15.76 5.16
C GLU A 538 -33.32 -15.92 3.66
N VAL A 539 -32.57 -14.98 3.08
CA VAL A 539 -32.10 -15.07 1.68
C VAL A 539 -31.23 -16.31 1.49
N ARG A 540 -30.21 -16.49 2.34
CA ARG A 540 -29.32 -17.65 2.26
C ARG A 540 -30.07 -18.97 2.47
N GLY A 541 -31.01 -19.00 3.43
CA GLY A 541 -31.84 -20.18 3.67
C GLY A 541 -32.67 -20.58 2.45
N LYS A 542 -33.15 -19.63 1.65
CA LYS A 542 -33.84 -19.90 0.38
C LYS A 542 -32.88 -20.49 -0.66
N GLU A 543 -31.71 -19.89 -0.83
CA GLU A 543 -30.70 -20.35 -1.79
C GLU A 543 -30.20 -21.76 -1.46
N ASP A 544 -29.93 -22.04 -0.19
CA ASP A 544 -29.50 -23.35 0.29
C ASP A 544 -30.57 -24.43 0.06
N ALA A 545 -31.85 -24.09 0.29
CA ALA A 545 -32.97 -24.99 0.03
C ALA A 545 -33.10 -25.31 -1.48
N ILE A 546 -33.01 -24.30 -2.35
CA ILE A 546 -33.04 -24.48 -3.81
C ILE A 546 -31.86 -25.35 -4.28
N ALA A 547 -30.65 -25.08 -3.76
CA ALA A 547 -29.48 -25.86 -4.10
C ALA A 547 -29.58 -27.31 -3.61
N ALA A 548 -30.11 -27.54 -2.41
CA ALA A 548 -30.35 -28.88 -1.87
C ALA A 548 -31.36 -29.66 -2.72
N TYR A 549 -32.47 -29.03 -3.10
CA TYR A 549 -33.46 -29.62 -4.00
C TYR A 549 -32.86 -29.97 -5.36
N GLY A 550 -32.10 -29.05 -5.97
CA GLY A 550 -31.42 -29.32 -7.24
C GLY A 550 -30.43 -30.49 -7.18
N ARG A 551 -29.72 -30.67 -6.07
CA ARG A 551 -28.86 -31.86 -5.84
C ARG A 551 -29.67 -33.14 -5.73
N ALA A 552 -30.79 -33.11 -5.00
CA ALA A 552 -31.66 -34.28 -4.82
C ALA A 552 -32.31 -34.72 -6.14
N VAL A 553 -32.78 -33.79 -6.96
CA VAL A 553 -33.32 -34.09 -8.30
C VAL A 553 -32.28 -34.78 -9.18
N LYS A 554 -31.05 -34.24 -9.26
CA LYS A 554 -29.96 -34.87 -10.02
C LYS A 554 -29.60 -36.26 -9.50
N ALA A 555 -29.63 -36.47 -8.18
CA ALA A 555 -29.39 -37.78 -7.61
C ALA A 555 -30.47 -38.80 -8.03
N ALA A 556 -31.74 -38.38 -8.10
CA ALA A 556 -32.83 -39.21 -8.58
C ALA A 556 -32.67 -39.57 -10.06
N GLU A 557 -32.28 -38.61 -10.92
CA GLU A 557 -32.00 -38.87 -12.34
C GLU A 557 -30.88 -39.90 -12.53
N VAL A 558 -29.78 -39.78 -11.77
CA VAL A 558 -28.65 -40.73 -11.81
C VAL A 558 -29.06 -42.12 -11.33
N ALA A 559 -29.87 -42.20 -10.26
CA ALA A 559 -30.38 -43.48 -9.76
C ALA A 559 -31.29 -44.16 -10.79
N GLU A 560 -32.10 -43.40 -11.53
CA GLU A 560 -32.99 -43.91 -12.58
C GLU A 560 -32.19 -44.48 -13.76
N LEU A 561 -31.15 -43.76 -14.22
CA LEU A 561 -30.24 -44.26 -15.24
C LEU A 561 -29.51 -45.53 -14.80
N THR A 562 -29.09 -45.58 -13.54
CA THR A 562 -28.43 -46.76 -12.96
C THR A 562 -29.36 -47.96 -12.95
N LEU A 563 -30.61 -47.77 -12.52
CA LEU A 563 -31.64 -48.83 -12.55
C LEU A 563 -31.89 -49.35 -13.97
N ALA A 564 -32.02 -48.44 -14.95
CA ALA A 564 -32.19 -48.83 -16.35
C ALA A 564 -31.01 -49.65 -16.88
N ALA A 565 -29.77 -49.26 -16.55
CA ALA A 565 -28.56 -49.99 -16.93
C ALA A 565 -28.52 -51.40 -16.31
N ARG A 566 -28.86 -51.54 -15.02
CA ARG A 566 -28.91 -52.85 -14.34
C ARG A 566 -29.97 -53.78 -14.90
N ARG A 567 -31.14 -53.25 -15.28
CA ARG A 567 -32.18 -54.03 -15.96
C ARG A 567 -31.70 -54.56 -17.32
N LYS A 568 -30.98 -53.72 -18.09
CA LYS A 568 -30.38 -54.14 -19.35
C LYS A 568 -29.33 -55.24 -19.15
N GLU A 569 -28.45 -55.09 -18.17
CA GLU A 569 -27.44 -56.09 -17.81
C GLU A 569 -28.06 -57.45 -17.46
N LEU A 570 -29.17 -57.46 -16.70
CA LEU A 570 -29.91 -58.69 -16.39
C LEU A 570 -30.43 -59.39 -17.67
N THR A 571 -30.96 -58.63 -18.63
CA THR A 571 -31.45 -59.21 -19.89
C THR A 571 -30.33 -59.84 -20.73
N GLU A 572 -29.18 -59.17 -20.83
CA GLU A 572 -28.01 -59.69 -21.54
C GLU A 572 -27.44 -60.94 -20.86
N LEU A 573 -27.32 -60.92 -19.52
CA LEU A 573 -26.86 -62.06 -18.73
C LEU A 573 -27.79 -63.28 -18.88
N ALA A 574 -29.11 -63.06 -18.87
CA ALA A 574 -30.09 -64.13 -19.06
C ALA A 574 -29.97 -64.77 -20.46
N PHE A 575 -29.79 -63.96 -21.50
CA PHE A 575 -29.56 -64.44 -22.86
C PHE A 575 -28.26 -65.24 -22.98
N ASN A 576 -27.14 -64.70 -22.49
CA ASN A 576 -25.83 -65.34 -22.57
C ASN A 576 -25.80 -66.70 -21.85
N ASN A 577 -26.37 -66.77 -20.64
CA ASN A 577 -26.46 -68.03 -19.88
C ASN A 577 -27.27 -69.09 -20.64
N ARG A 578 -28.37 -68.69 -21.28
CA ARG A 578 -29.18 -69.60 -22.10
C ARG A 578 -28.40 -70.10 -23.31
N LEU A 579 -27.74 -69.20 -24.03
CA LEU A 579 -26.93 -69.53 -25.20
C LEU A 579 -25.83 -70.56 -24.85
N LEU A 580 -25.07 -70.33 -23.76
CA LEU A 580 -24.04 -71.27 -23.32
C LEU A 580 -24.61 -72.65 -22.97
N LYS A 581 -25.77 -72.69 -22.30
CA LYS A 581 -26.46 -73.94 -21.98
C LYS A 581 -26.86 -74.70 -23.25
N ASP A 582 -27.40 -74.00 -24.24
CA ASP A 582 -27.86 -74.61 -25.49
C ASP A 582 -26.67 -75.17 -26.30
N VAL A 583 -25.54 -74.46 -26.35
CA VAL A 583 -24.30 -74.95 -27.02
C VAL A 583 -23.75 -76.20 -26.32
N ARG A 584 -23.68 -76.21 -24.99
CA ARG A 584 -23.24 -77.40 -24.22
C ARG A 584 -24.15 -78.61 -24.45
N ALA A 585 -25.46 -78.39 -24.58
CA ALA A 585 -26.43 -79.45 -24.87
C ALA A 585 -26.32 -79.97 -26.32
N ALA A 586 -25.85 -79.16 -27.27
CA ALA A 586 -25.70 -79.57 -28.65
C ALA A 586 -24.57 -80.60 -28.85
N ARG A 587 -23.48 -80.52 -28.07
CA ARG A 587 -22.30 -81.39 -28.19
C ARG A 587 -22.64 -82.90 -28.19
N PRO A 588 -23.29 -83.48 -27.16
CA PRO A 588 -23.63 -84.90 -27.17
C PRO A 588 -24.60 -85.27 -28.30
N VAL A 589 -25.54 -84.38 -28.65
CA VAL A 589 -26.50 -84.63 -29.73
C VAL A 589 -25.81 -84.73 -31.09
N ILE A 590 -24.78 -83.90 -31.34
CA ILE A 590 -23.97 -83.95 -32.56
C ILE A 590 -23.13 -85.23 -32.59
N ALA A 591 -22.55 -85.63 -31.45
CA ALA A 591 -21.81 -86.89 -31.27
C ALA A 591 -22.64 -88.10 -31.70
N ASP A 592 -23.84 -88.22 -31.13
CA ASP A 592 -24.72 -89.36 -31.36
C ASP A 592 -25.19 -89.42 -32.83
N LYS A 593 -25.49 -88.27 -33.42
CA LYS A 593 -25.87 -88.19 -34.85
C LYS A 593 -24.74 -88.69 -35.75
N LEU A 594 -23.50 -88.29 -35.51
CA LEU A 594 -22.36 -88.72 -36.31
C LEU A 594 -22.09 -90.22 -36.15
N TRP A 595 -22.18 -90.75 -34.92
CA TRP A 595 -22.07 -92.19 -34.69
C TRP A 595 -23.12 -92.99 -35.42
N ASN A 596 -24.37 -92.54 -35.40
CA ASN A 596 -25.45 -93.22 -36.10
C ASN A 596 -25.24 -93.25 -37.63
N LEU A 597 -24.68 -92.17 -38.21
CA LEU A 597 -24.33 -92.13 -39.63
C LEU A 597 -23.22 -93.13 -39.98
N VAL A 598 -22.15 -93.18 -39.17
CA VAL A 598 -21.04 -94.11 -39.39
C VAL A 598 -21.49 -95.56 -39.21
N LEU A 599 -22.23 -95.88 -38.14
CA LEU A 599 -22.70 -97.24 -37.85
C LEU A 599 -23.63 -97.78 -38.95
N ALA A 600 -24.46 -96.92 -39.56
CA ALA A 600 -25.29 -97.33 -40.70
C ALA A 600 -24.44 -97.80 -41.88
N ALA A 601 -23.34 -97.11 -42.20
CA ALA A 601 -22.41 -97.53 -43.24
C ALA A 601 -21.66 -98.82 -42.85
N VAL A 602 -21.18 -98.91 -41.60
CA VAL A 602 -20.50 -100.11 -41.08
C VAL A 602 -21.41 -101.34 -41.18
N GLY A 603 -22.66 -101.25 -40.72
CA GLY A 603 -23.59 -102.37 -40.76
C GLY A 603 -23.87 -102.88 -42.17
N ARG A 604 -23.97 -101.95 -43.15
CA ARG A 604 -24.11 -102.29 -44.56
C ARG A 604 -22.87 -103.00 -45.10
N TYR A 605 -21.68 -102.42 -44.94
CA TYR A 605 -20.42 -103.00 -45.43
C TYR A 605 -20.11 -104.35 -44.78
N PHE A 606 -20.35 -104.46 -43.47
CA PHE A 606 -20.18 -105.69 -42.72
C PHE A 606 -21.13 -106.79 -43.21
N SER A 607 -22.40 -106.47 -43.46
CA SER A 607 -23.38 -107.44 -43.98
C SER A 607 -23.01 -107.95 -45.38
N GLU A 608 -22.52 -107.06 -46.24
CA GLU A 608 -22.08 -107.40 -47.61
C GLU A 608 -20.90 -108.36 -47.59
N MET A 609 -19.84 -108.03 -46.85
CA MET A 609 -18.64 -108.88 -46.74
C MET A 609 -18.87 -110.17 -45.96
N ARG A 610 -19.80 -110.20 -44.99
CA ARG A 610 -20.16 -111.41 -44.24
C ARG A 610 -21.05 -112.36 -45.04
N GLY A 611 -21.76 -111.86 -46.06
CA GLY A 611 -22.76 -112.62 -46.81
C GLY A 611 -24.08 -112.83 -46.07
N SER A 612 -24.26 -112.22 -44.89
CA SER A 612 -25.49 -112.32 -44.10
C SER A 612 -25.87 -110.99 -43.48
N LYS A 613 -27.18 -110.70 -43.48
CA LYS A 613 -27.72 -109.46 -42.92
C LYS A 613 -27.41 -109.39 -41.43
N SER A 614 -26.66 -108.36 -41.07
CA SER A 614 -26.13 -108.17 -39.72
C SER A 614 -26.41 -106.75 -39.25
N SER A 615 -26.64 -106.59 -37.95
CA SER A 615 -26.74 -105.29 -37.30
C SER A 615 -25.46 -104.98 -36.55
N VAL A 616 -24.88 -103.81 -36.78
CA VAL A 616 -23.70 -103.33 -36.05
C VAL A 616 -24.12 -102.12 -35.23
N THR A 617 -23.96 -102.22 -33.92
CA THR A 617 -24.22 -101.13 -32.98
C THR A 617 -22.99 -100.88 -32.11
N LYS A 618 -23.03 -99.79 -31.33
CA LYS A 618 -21.97 -99.45 -30.37
C LYS A 618 -22.60 -98.89 -29.10
N ASP A 619 -22.07 -99.29 -27.97
CA ASP A 619 -22.33 -98.67 -26.67
C ASP A 619 -21.01 -98.33 -25.95
N THR A 620 -21.08 -98.08 -24.64
CA THR A 620 -19.91 -97.77 -23.80
C THR A 620 -18.91 -98.93 -23.73
N ASP A 621 -19.36 -100.16 -23.90
CA ASP A 621 -18.54 -101.37 -23.74
C ASP A 621 -17.91 -101.83 -25.06
N GLY A 622 -18.37 -101.27 -26.19
CA GLY A 622 -17.76 -101.45 -27.50
C GLY A 622 -18.74 -101.70 -28.63
N PHE A 623 -18.22 -102.25 -29.73
CA PHE A 623 -19.06 -102.65 -30.86
C PHE A 623 -19.81 -103.94 -30.54
N LYS A 624 -21.06 -104.01 -30.97
CA LYS A 624 -21.89 -105.21 -30.92
C LYS A 624 -22.34 -105.58 -32.32
N VAL A 625 -22.32 -106.87 -32.61
CA VAL A 625 -22.86 -107.46 -33.84
C VAL A 625 -24.02 -108.35 -33.45
N ASP A 626 -25.21 -108.07 -33.97
CA ASP A 626 -26.45 -108.82 -33.68
C ASP A 626 -26.73 -108.92 -32.16
N GLY A 627 -26.37 -107.87 -31.42
CA GLY A 627 -26.55 -107.80 -29.95
C GLY A 627 -25.41 -108.40 -29.12
N HIS A 628 -24.43 -109.06 -29.74
CA HIS A 628 -23.30 -109.70 -29.05
C HIS A 628 -22.03 -108.85 -29.12
N PRO A 629 -21.21 -108.77 -28.06
CA PRO A 629 -19.94 -108.04 -28.08
C PRO A 629 -19.00 -108.51 -29.18
N SER A 630 -18.31 -107.58 -29.85
CA SER A 630 -17.40 -107.92 -30.96
C SER A 630 -16.25 -108.85 -30.56
N THR A 631 -15.90 -108.90 -29.27
CA THR A 631 -14.88 -109.79 -28.71
C THR A 631 -15.25 -111.27 -28.77
N THR A 632 -16.54 -111.61 -28.95
CA THR A 632 -17.00 -113.00 -29.06
C THR A 632 -17.05 -113.51 -30.50
N LEU A 633 -16.68 -112.67 -31.48
CA LEU A 633 -16.71 -113.02 -32.90
C LEU A 633 -15.51 -113.89 -33.29
N SER A 634 -15.67 -114.72 -34.32
CA SER A 634 -14.55 -115.48 -34.90
C SER A 634 -13.53 -114.51 -35.54
N GLY A 635 -12.28 -114.96 -35.70
CA GLY A 635 -11.19 -114.16 -36.28
C GLY A 635 -11.57 -113.49 -37.59
N SER A 636 -12.04 -114.24 -38.58
CA SER A 636 -12.50 -113.69 -39.87
C SER A 636 -13.69 -112.75 -39.75
N THR A 637 -14.62 -113.00 -38.81
CA THR A 637 -15.76 -112.09 -38.60
C THR A 637 -15.31 -110.78 -37.98
N LEU A 638 -14.32 -110.82 -37.09
CA LEU A 638 -13.71 -109.64 -36.50
C LEU A 638 -12.87 -108.85 -37.53
N ASP A 639 -12.19 -109.54 -38.45
CA ASP A 639 -11.45 -108.91 -39.56
C ASP A 639 -12.38 -108.19 -40.53
N ILE A 640 -13.52 -108.81 -40.90
CA ILE A 640 -14.56 -108.18 -41.73
C ILE A 640 -15.16 -106.95 -41.01
N LEU A 641 -15.41 -107.03 -39.70
CA LEU A 641 -15.89 -105.88 -38.92
C LEU A 641 -14.86 -104.75 -38.90
N GLY A 642 -13.59 -105.10 -38.72
CA GLY A 642 -12.46 -104.17 -38.80
C GLY A 642 -12.39 -103.45 -40.12
N LEU A 643 -12.46 -104.20 -41.22
CA LEU A 643 -12.45 -103.66 -42.58
C LEU A 643 -13.68 -102.78 -42.84
N ALA A 644 -14.86 -103.19 -42.38
CA ALA A 644 -16.10 -102.42 -42.54
C ALA A 644 -16.01 -101.06 -41.83
N ILE A 645 -15.49 -101.04 -40.60
CA ILE A 645 -15.23 -99.81 -39.84
C ILE A 645 -14.20 -98.96 -40.55
N ARG A 646 -13.07 -99.54 -40.94
CA ARG A 646 -11.99 -98.87 -41.65
C ARG A 646 -12.50 -98.16 -42.91
N VAL A 647 -13.25 -98.87 -43.76
CA VAL A 647 -13.81 -98.30 -44.99
C VAL A 647 -14.89 -97.28 -44.68
N ALA A 648 -15.79 -97.52 -43.73
CA ALA A 648 -16.82 -96.54 -43.33
C ALA A 648 -16.22 -95.24 -42.81
N LEU A 649 -15.21 -95.31 -41.93
CA LEU A 649 -14.53 -94.14 -41.41
C LEU A 649 -13.78 -93.39 -42.51
N THR A 650 -13.04 -94.12 -43.36
CA THR A 650 -12.32 -93.49 -44.47
C THR A 650 -13.28 -92.80 -45.43
N ARG A 651 -14.39 -93.44 -45.82
CA ARG A 651 -15.38 -92.84 -46.74
C ARG A 651 -16.16 -91.68 -46.11
N THR A 652 -16.33 -91.67 -44.78
CA THR A 652 -17.07 -90.61 -44.08
C THR A 652 -16.18 -89.38 -43.85
N PHE A 653 -14.97 -89.58 -43.35
CA PHE A 653 -14.08 -88.48 -42.92
C PHE A 653 -13.03 -88.10 -43.97
N LEU A 654 -12.66 -89.03 -44.85
CA LEU A 654 -11.68 -88.84 -45.93
C LEU A 654 -12.31 -89.24 -47.30
N PRO A 655 -13.42 -88.62 -47.73
CA PRO A 655 -14.16 -89.06 -48.93
C PRO A 655 -13.33 -88.98 -50.23
N THR A 656 -12.30 -88.14 -50.25
CA THR A 656 -11.35 -87.99 -51.37
C THR A 656 -10.13 -88.91 -51.26
N ALA A 657 -10.12 -89.85 -50.30
CA ALA A 657 -9.02 -90.78 -50.08
C ALA A 657 -8.60 -91.47 -51.39
N PRO A 658 -7.38 -91.20 -51.89
CA PRO A 658 -6.96 -91.58 -53.23
C PRO A 658 -6.76 -93.08 -53.46
N PHE A 659 -6.57 -93.84 -52.39
CA PHE A 659 -6.29 -95.27 -52.43
C PHE A 659 -6.60 -95.95 -51.10
N LEU A 660 -6.73 -97.27 -51.13
CA LEU A 660 -6.75 -98.15 -49.97
C LEU A 660 -5.65 -99.22 -50.13
N VAL A 661 -4.81 -99.43 -49.12
CA VAL A 661 -3.77 -100.47 -49.14
C VAL A 661 -4.04 -101.47 -48.02
N LEU A 662 -4.10 -102.75 -48.37
CA LEU A 662 -4.40 -103.84 -47.44
C LEU A 662 -3.36 -104.94 -47.57
N ASP A 663 -2.68 -105.26 -46.47
CA ASP A 663 -1.71 -106.36 -46.39
C ASP A 663 -2.36 -107.62 -45.81
N GLU A 664 -2.51 -108.66 -46.64
CA GLU A 664 -3.11 -109.96 -46.30
C GLU A 664 -4.48 -109.88 -45.58
N PRO A 665 -5.46 -109.11 -46.08
CA PRO A 665 -6.71 -108.91 -45.37
C PRO A 665 -7.57 -110.18 -45.24
N ALA A 666 -7.36 -111.19 -46.08
CA ALA A 666 -8.10 -112.45 -46.09
C ALA A 666 -7.43 -113.57 -45.26
N ALA A 667 -6.35 -113.31 -44.53
CA ALA A 667 -5.53 -114.35 -43.88
C ALA A 667 -6.29 -115.33 -42.95
N ALA A 668 -7.42 -114.92 -42.36
CA ALA A 668 -8.26 -115.75 -41.50
C ALA A 668 -9.56 -116.25 -42.18
N MET A 669 -9.78 -115.93 -43.46
CA MET A 669 -11.01 -116.18 -44.20
C MET A 669 -10.99 -117.52 -44.96
N ASP A 670 -12.17 -118.06 -45.22
CA ASP A 670 -12.35 -119.15 -46.19
C ASP A 670 -12.61 -118.56 -47.59
N GLY A 671 -12.59 -119.40 -48.62
CA GLY A 671 -12.72 -118.94 -50.01
C GLY A 671 -13.99 -118.13 -50.28
N GLU A 672 -15.13 -118.54 -49.71
CA GLU A 672 -16.42 -117.83 -49.89
C GLU A 672 -16.38 -116.42 -49.26
N ARG A 673 -15.84 -116.28 -48.04
CA ARG A 673 -15.68 -114.96 -47.42
C ARG A 673 -14.65 -114.10 -48.13
N THR A 674 -13.56 -114.68 -48.63
CA THR A 674 -12.60 -113.96 -49.47
C THR A 674 -13.31 -113.39 -50.70
N GLU A 675 -14.10 -114.19 -51.43
CA GLU A 675 -14.83 -113.72 -52.62
C GLU A 675 -15.76 -112.55 -52.32
N LEU A 676 -16.55 -112.63 -51.23
CA LEU A 676 -17.44 -111.56 -50.79
C LEU A 676 -16.68 -110.29 -50.38
N MET A 677 -15.58 -110.45 -49.64
CA MET A 677 -14.71 -109.32 -49.26
C MET A 677 -14.11 -108.65 -50.49
N LEU A 678 -13.59 -109.43 -51.45
CA LEU A 678 -13.03 -108.89 -52.69
C LEU A 678 -14.10 -108.19 -53.53
N GLY A 679 -15.30 -108.77 -53.64
CA GLY A 679 -16.44 -108.14 -54.32
C GLY A 679 -16.79 -106.79 -53.71
N PHE A 680 -16.82 -106.69 -52.38
CA PHE A 680 -16.99 -105.42 -51.69
C PHE A 680 -15.84 -104.43 -51.97
N LEU A 681 -14.59 -104.89 -52.00
CA LEU A 681 -13.44 -104.01 -52.27
C LEU A 681 -13.48 -103.42 -53.70
N VAL A 682 -14.11 -104.10 -54.65
CA VAL A 682 -14.34 -103.57 -56.01
C VAL A 682 -15.37 -102.44 -55.97
N THR A 683 -16.41 -102.57 -55.15
CA THR A 683 -17.55 -101.65 -55.13
C THR A 683 -17.44 -100.54 -54.08
N CYS A 684 -16.48 -100.62 -53.16
CA CYS A 684 -16.37 -99.68 -52.03
C CYS A 684 -15.88 -98.26 -52.42
N GLY A 685 -15.53 -98.05 -53.69
CA GLY A 685 -15.42 -96.72 -54.30
C GLY A 685 -14.09 -96.01 -54.10
N PHE A 686 -13.00 -96.74 -53.79
CA PHE A 686 -11.65 -96.20 -53.89
C PHE A 686 -11.16 -96.22 -55.34
N PRO A 687 -10.53 -95.15 -55.86
CA PRO A 687 -9.96 -95.15 -57.22
C PRO A 687 -8.87 -96.20 -57.44
N GLN A 688 -8.20 -96.61 -56.36
CA GLN A 688 -7.16 -97.62 -56.37
C GLN A 688 -7.16 -98.39 -55.06
N THR A 689 -7.11 -99.71 -55.14
CA THR A 689 -6.96 -100.60 -53.98
C THR A 689 -5.76 -101.51 -54.20
N LEU A 690 -4.76 -101.44 -53.34
CA LEU A 690 -3.59 -102.33 -53.38
C LEU A 690 -3.78 -103.44 -52.36
N LEU A 691 -3.81 -104.68 -52.84
CA LEU A 691 -4.04 -105.87 -52.04
C LEU A 691 -2.81 -106.77 -52.06
N VAL A 692 -2.13 -106.93 -50.92
CA VAL A 692 -1.10 -107.97 -50.78
C VAL A 692 -1.76 -109.27 -50.39
N THR A 693 -1.50 -110.32 -51.15
CA THR A 693 -2.22 -111.58 -51.00
C THR A 693 -1.41 -112.74 -51.55
N HIS A 694 -1.65 -113.90 -50.96
CA HIS A 694 -1.14 -115.20 -51.41
C HIS A 694 -2.24 -116.10 -51.99
N GLU A 695 -3.51 -115.67 -51.98
CA GLU A 695 -4.66 -116.47 -52.39
C GLU A 695 -4.98 -116.34 -53.87
N ASP A 696 -5.00 -117.44 -54.63
CA ASP A 696 -5.27 -117.48 -56.07
C ASP A 696 -6.56 -116.72 -56.49
N ILE A 697 -7.61 -116.77 -55.66
CA ILE A 697 -8.88 -116.05 -55.88
C ILE A 697 -8.68 -114.53 -56.00
N SER A 698 -7.70 -113.96 -55.31
CA SER A 698 -7.43 -112.52 -55.42
C SER A 698 -6.90 -112.10 -56.79
N GLU A 699 -6.31 -113.03 -57.56
CA GLU A 699 -5.84 -112.77 -58.92
C GLU A 699 -6.98 -112.72 -59.94
N SER A 700 -8.01 -113.55 -59.75
CA SER A 700 -9.15 -113.56 -60.67
C SER A 700 -10.03 -112.31 -60.54
N VAL A 701 -9.97 -111.61 -59.40
CA VAL A 701 -10.75 -110.38 -59.13
C VAL A 701 -9.95 -109.09 -59.37
N ALA A 702 -8.61 -109.16 -59.39
CA ALA A 702 -7.79 -107.95 -59.54
C ALA A 702 -7.76 -107.44 -61.00
N ASP A 703 -7.88 -106.14 -61.18
CA ASP A 703 -7.69 -105.47 -62.48
C ASP A 703 -6.23 -105.56 -62.93
N ASN A 704 -5.29 -105.61 -61.97
CA ASN A 704 -3.86 -105.65 -62.21
C ASN A 704 -3.16 -106.63 -61.28
N VAL A 705 -2.14 -107.33 -61.78
CA VAL A 705 -1.26 -108.18 -60.97
C VAL A 705 0.14 -107.60 -61.00
N ILE A 706 0.71 -107.34 -59.82
CA ILE A 706 2.07 -106.84 -59.65
C ILE A 706 2.89 -107.95 -59.01
N THR A 707 3.90 -108.48 -59.71
CA THR A 707 4.78 -109.53 -59.20
C THR A 707 6.11 -108.93 -58.74
N ILE A 708 6.53 -109.23 -57.50
CA ILE A 708 7.81 -108.82 -56.88
C ILE A 708 8.74 -110.01 -56.71
#